data_AF-A0A150G0C1-F1
#
_entry.id   AF-A0A150G0C1-F1
#
_cell.length_a   1.000
_cell.length_b   1.000
_cell.length_c   1.000
_cell.angle_alpha   90.00
_cell.angle_beta   90.00
_cell.angle_gamma   90.00
#
_symmetry.space_group_name_H-M   'P 1'
#
loop_
_entity.id
_entity.type
_entity.pdbx_description
1 polymer ?
#
loop_
_entity_poly.entity_id
_entity_poly.type
_entity_poly.pdbx_seq_one_letter_code
_entity_poly.pdbx_strand_id
1 'polypeptide(L)'
;MDEQNVHQFWGISPALDLGSLLPRSDGEDGAADLPVDQPIRILQVAPYDARHTLTTICRASRHPLLERQQQPVTLYVWEDCPEGLARHLLLLSLLLDGGLLGRERGQLLLELHGNAMLRQRAAEALDEKARQLESLVVSLGSGSPPAPDLGDPRGLGALAAMLDLSMLKFQERDLLVEALQKWRSNVAYDMVKAWDARARKWYGDRYDFRRNMVDWDYHMRLQPAGTPGVSDPSAGSIIHFHHFRHWRAHGVAHELRDASYNHPNRSLLSTAYGRTREFKDRTGRDVGRSVSAWGFWGDTLNGPYHCFGTLAEEPAFYKISNKQFTRTAVDIAEHNLEALLHELRTGSRLTLGEGAEAHRARVARGPTSLEDLAGQGREGEGQGTEGHAERQPEALEEQRPDRSEQQGGSAPSGEAGVEAAQSASSCPSGAAEVAGAGAQQEESPGAVPTYSSGGRAQVAKSVAAAAAAAAAAAPSPASTSPLPAEPPGAGEAGTDQADASAPSPPSAAAASSATGGRGAVPVHGDAAVQRMAAEEAALRAAEAAQDGAARRRAARFRLVLLTGDLAKGVTGRAKFAGAFSALTLGHRHAHLLGPEGGLLKAAAPGAAIVAENARHVLQLTREQADLFVTKMDEMAAAAGWERLAERPAGVTEASQVYRRPAAGPAGGA
;
A
#
# COMPACT_ATOMS: atom_id res chain seq x y z
N MET A 1 7.53 -15.08 14.51
CA MET A 1 6.55 -14.37 13.67
C MET A 1 6.46 -12.96 14.21
N ASP A 2 6.33 -11.97 13.33
CA ASP A 2 5.91 -10.63 13.75
C ASP A 2 4.63 -10.81 14.60
N GLU A 3 4.65 -10.39 15.86
CA GLU A 3 3.51 -10.57 16.78
C GLU A 3 2.24 -9.92 16.23
N GLN A 4 2.42 -8.92 15.35
CA GLN A 4 1.35 -8.18 14.73
C GLN A 4 0.88 -8.81 13.41
N ASN A 5 1.62 -9.78 12.83
CA ASN A 5 1.32 -10.38 11.51
C ASN A 5 1.03 -9.31 10.45
N VAL A 6 1.85 -8.26 10.36
CA VAL A 6 1.66 -7.21 9.35
C VAL A 6 2.02 -7.77 7.97
N HIS A 7 1.13 -7.56 7.00
CA HIS A 7 1.35 -7.80 5.57
C HIS A 7 1.55 -6.47 4.87
N GLN A 8 2.54 -6.39 3.97
CA GLN A 8 2.82 -5.16 3.22
C GLN A 8 2.09 -5.19 1.88
N PHE A 9 1.29 -4.15 1.61
CA PHE A 9 0.53 -3.97 0.37
C PHE A 9 1.03 -2.81 -0.49
N TRP A 10 2.04 -2.11 0.03
CA TRP A 10 2.79 -1.03 -0.59
C TRP A 10 4.17 -0.98 0.05
N GLY A 11 5.13 -0.38 -0.65
CA GLY A 11 6.48 -0.16 -0.08
C GLY A 11 6.63 1.17 0.64
N ILE A 12 7.83 1.39 1.17
CA ILE A 12 8.17 2.55 2.01
C ILE A 12 9.21 3.46 1.34
N SER A 13 9.40 3.29 0.04
CA SER A 13 10.28 4.10 -0.81
C SER A 13 9.55 4.61 -2.05
N PRO A 14 10.03 5.73 -2.63
CA PRO A 14 9.61 6.18 -3.95
C PRO A 14 9.67 5.11 -5.03
N ALA A 15 8.77 5.22 -6.00
CA ALA A 15 8.82 4.39 -7.19
C ALA A 15 10.14 4.59 -7.94
N LEU A 16 10.68 3.49 -8.44
CA LEU A 16 11.96 3.44 -9.13
C LEU A 16 11.73 3.07 -10.59
N ASP A 17 12.38 3.81 -11.48
CA ASP A 17 12.52 3.44 -12.87
C ASP A 17 13.69 2.46 -13.01
N LEU A 18 13.38 1.18 -13.19
CA LEU A 18 14.39 0.12 -13.20
C LEU A 18 15.23 0.13 -14.48
N GLY A 19 14.82 0.86 -15.52
CA GLY A 19 15.65 1.10 -16.70
C GLY A 19 16.91 1.91 -16.36
N SER A 20 16.84 2.77 -15.34
CA SER A 20 18.00 3.56 -14.86
C SER A 20 19.08 2.73 -14.18
N LEU A 21 18.76 1.49 -13.78
CA LEU A 21 19.69 0.58 -13.11
C LEU A 21 20.48 -0.30 -14.10
N LEU A 22 20.11 -0.28 -15.37
CA LEU A 22 20.79 -1.08 -16.39
C LEU A 22 22.17 -0.49 -16.68
N PRO A 23 23.18 -1.32 -16.99
CA PRO A 23 24.52 -0.85 -17.36
C PRO A 23 24.47 0.10 -18.55
N ARG A 24 25.24 1.20 -18.47
CA ARG A 24 25.31 2.22 -19.53
C ARG A 24 26.73 2.66 -19.82
N SER A 25 27.07 2.74 -21.11
CA SER A 25 28.39 3.18 -21.59
C SER A 25 28.71 4.64 -21.28
N ASP A 26 27.67 5.47 -21.13
CA ASP A 26 27.75 6.88 -20.73
C ASP A 26 27.64 7.10 -19.21
N GLY A 27 27.50 6.02 -18.43
CA GLY A 27 27.41 6.09 -16.98
C GLY A 27 28.76 6.31 -16.30
N GLU A 28 28.74 6.89 -15.10
CA GLU A 28 29.94 7.18 -14.29
C GLU A 28 30.80 5.95 -13.98
N ASP A 29 30.19 4.77 -14.04
CA ASP A 29 30.83 3.48 -13.78
C ASP A 29 31.58 2.90 -14.98
N GLY A 30 31.47 3.51 -16.17
CA GLY A 30 32.14 3.06 -17.41
C GLY A 30 31.74 1.66 -17.87
N ALA A 31 30.62 1.12 -17.39
CA ALA A 31 30.14 -0.21 -17.75
C ALA A 31 29.64 -0.21 -19.20
N ALA A 32 30.05 -1.18 -20.02
CA ALA A 32 29.56 -1.28 -21.39
C ALA A 32 28.04 -1.49 -21.42
N ASP A 33 27.36 -0.88 -22.40
CA ASP A 33 25.95 -1.16 -22.67
C ASP A 33 25.75 -2.66 -22.89
N LEU A 34 24.61 -3.18 -22.42
CA LEU A 34 24.22 -4.55 -22.76
C LEU A 34 23.99 -4.66 -24.28
N PRO A 35 24.48 -5.72 -24.94
CA PRO A 35 24.14 -6.01 -26.32
C PRO A 35 22.63 -6.08 -26.53
N VAL A 36 22.14 -5.49 -27.61
CA VAL A 36 20.70 -5.36 -27.93
C VAL A 36 20.00 -6.72 -28.17
N ASP A 37 20.79 -7.74 -28.51
CA ASP A 37 20.38 -9.13 -28.68
C ASP A 37 20.36 -9.92 -27.36
N GLN A 38 21.05 -9.44 -26.31
CA GLN A 38 21.06 -10.09 -25.00
C GLN A 38 19.72 -9.84 -24.27
N PRO A 39 19.03 -10.87 -23.75
CA PRO A 39 17.80 -10.68 -23.00
C PRO A 39 17.99 -9.85 -21.73
N ILE A 40 17.25 -8.75 -21.62
CA ILE A 40 17.19 -7.94 -20.39
C ILE A 40 16.18 -8.57 -19.44
N ARG A 41 16.66 -8.98 -18.26
CA ARG A 41 15.83 -9.54 -17.19
C ARG A 41 16.01 -8.75 -15.91
N ILE A 42 14.91 -8.31 -15.31
CA ILE A 42 14.93 -7.55 -14.05
C ILE A 42 14.14 -8.32 -13.00
N LEU A 43 14.72 -8.55 -11.82
CA LEU A 43 14.08 -9.27 -10.72
C LEU A 43 13.61 -8.31 -9.62
N GLN A 44 12.31 -8.28 -9.37
CA GLN A 44 11.71 -7.57 -8.24
C GLN A 44 11.36 -8.57 -7.15
N VAL A 45 11.99 -8.45 -5.98
CA VAL A 45 11.76 -9.33 -4.84
C VAL A 45 10.96 -8.59 -3.77
N ALA A 46 9.69 -8.97 -3.65
CA ALA A 46 8.70 -8.34 -2.77
C ALA A 46 8.69 -6.81 -2.91
N PRO A 47 8.37 -6.29 -4.11
CA PRO A 47 8.16 -4.85 -4.29
C PRO A 47 6.92 -4.35 -3.50
N TYR A 48 6.06 -5.26 -3.03
CA TYR A 48 4.83 -5.07 -2.25
C TYR A 48 3.66 -4.46 -3.03
N ASP A 49 3.97 -3.71 -4.08
CA ASP A 49 3.03 -3.17 -5.05
C ASP A 49 3.64 -3.10 -6.45
N ALA A 50 2.89 -2.56 -7.41
CA ALA A 50 3.32 -2.44 -8.78
C ALA A 50 4.16 -1.19 -9.09
N ARG A 51 4.51 -0.34 -8.12
CA ARG A 51 5.04 1.02 -8.41
C ARG A 51 6.29 1.03 -9.28
N HIS A 52 7.22 0.10 -9.03
CA HIS A 52 8.44 -0.04 -9.83
C HIS A 52 8.13 -0.54 -11.25
N THR A 53 7.24 -1.52 -11.37
CA THR A 53 6.78 -2.05 -12.67
C THR A 53 6.08 -0.98 -13.49
N LEU A 54 5.11 -0.27 -12.92
CA LEU A 54 4.36 0.80 -13.60
C LEU A 54 5.32 1.91 -14.05
N THR A 55 6.21 2.36 -13.16
CA THR A 55 7.18 3.42 -13.46
C THR A 55 8.11 3.01 -14.59
N THR A 56 8.66 1.79 -14.55
CA THR A 56 9.58 1.27 -15.57
C THR A 56 8.90 1.14 -16.93
N ILE A 57 7.68 0.61 -16.97
CA ILE A 57 6.93 0.44 -18.23
C ILE A 57 6.59 1.80 -18.85
N CYS A 58 6.09 2.74 -18.03
CA CYS A 58 5.71 4.07 -18.49
C CYS A 58 6.91 4.91 -18.96
N ARG A 59 8.07 4.75 -18.31
CA ARG A 59 9.30 5.48 -18.62
C ARG A 59 10.26 4.74 -19.56
N ALA A 60 9.81 3.64 -20.16
CA ALA A 60 10.66 2.84 -21.03
C ALA A 60 11.29 3.65 -22.18
N SER A 61 10.57 4.64 -22.70
CA SER A 61 11.03 5.52 -23.79
C SER A 61 12.19 6.45 -23.40
N ARG A 62 12.53 6.55 -22.10
CA ARG A 62 13.70 7.31 -21.64
C ARG A 62 15.02 6.56 -21.84
N HIS A 63 14.94 5.25 -22.09
CA HIS A 63 16.10 4.37 -22.09
C HIS A 63 16.35 3.82 -23.49
N PRO A 64 17.37 4.34 -24.22
CA PRO A 64 17.68 3.88 -25.57
C PRO A 64 17.90 2.36 -25.67
N LEU A 65 18.48 1.76 -24.63
CA LEU A 65 18.66 0.31 -24.53
C LEU A 65 17.32 -0.44 -24.58
N LEU A 66 16.33 0.00 -23.80
CA LEU A 66 14.99 -0.62 -23.78
C LEU A 66 14.24 -0.42 -25.10
N GLU A 67 14.42 0.74 -25.75
CA GLU A 67 13.80 1.06 -27.04
C GLU A 67 14.38 0.28 -28.22
N ARG A 68 15.69 0.02 -28.20
CA ARG A 68 16.38 -0.72 -29.27
C ARG A 68 16.29 -2.22 -29.11
N GLN A 69 16.00 -2.71 -27.89
CA GLN A 69 15.91 -4.12 -27.57
C GLN A 69 15.02 -4.88 -28.56
N GLN A 70 15.57 -5.95 -29.15
CA GLN A 70 14.84 -6.79 -30.12
C GLN A 70 13.91 -7.79 -29.46
N GLN A 71 14.27 -8.25 -28.25
CA GLN A 71 13.47 -9.18 -27.44
C GLN A 71 12.65 -8.42 -26.39
N PRO A 72 11.48 -8.93 -25.98
CA PRO A 72 10.76 -8.33 -24.87
C PRO A 72 11.59 -8.29 -23.59
N VAL A 73 11.52 -7.17 -22.87
CA VAL A 73 12.18 -7.02 -21.56
C VAL A 73 11.40 -7.82 -20.53
N THR A 74 12.05 -8.74 -19.83
CA THR A 74 11.36 -9.61 -18.86
C THR A 74 11.48 -9.07 -17.44
N LEU A 75 10.36 -8.71 -16.83
CA LEU A 75 10.27 -8.38 -15.41
C LEU A 75 9.78 -9.62 -14.65
N TYR A 76 10.61 -10.10 -13.72
CA TYR A 76 10.25 -11.17 -12.80
C TYR A 76 9.76 -10.53 -11.51
N VAL A 77 8.50 -10.77 -11.16
CA VAL A 77 7.88 -10.22 -9.96
C VAL A 77 7.66 -11.37 -8.98
N TRP A 78 8.43 -11.38 -7.90
CA TRP A 78 8.23 -12.30 -6.79
C TRP A 78 7.51 -11.62 -5.64
N GLU A 79 6.38 -12.18 -5.23
CA GLU A 79 5.68 -11.81 -4.00
C GLU A 79 5.58 -13.02 -3.08
N ASP A 80 5.54 -12.77 -1.78
CA ASP A 80 5.48 -13.82 -0.77
C ASP A 80 4.10 -14.49 -0.65
N CYS A 81 3.09 -13.90 -1.29
CA CYS A 81 1.72 -14.40 -1.33
C CYS A 81 1.04 -14.15 -2.69
N PRO A 82 0.10 -15.02 -3.11
CA PRO A 82 -0.70 -14.82 -4.32
C PRO A 82 -1.55 -13.54 -4.29
N GLU A 83 -2.02 -13.10 -3.13
CA GLU A 83 -2.77 -11.84 -2.98
C GLU A 83 -1.94 -10.62 -3.41
N GLY A 84 -0.62 -10.62 -3.15
CA GLY A 84 0.31 -9.59 -3.62
C GLY A 84 0.45 -9.58 -5.14
N LEU A 85 0.54 -10.77 -5.76
CA LEU A 85 0.55 -10.91 -7.22
C LEU A 85 -0.76 -10.43 -7.87
N ALA A 86 -1.91 -10.79 -7.28
CA ALA A 86 -3.21 -10.27 -7.72
C ALA A 86 -3.23 -8.73 -7.63
N ARG A 87 -2.74 -8.19 -6.51
CA ARG A 87 -2.32 -6.78 -6.27
C ARG A 87 -1.72 -6.14 -7.52
N HIS A 88 -0.63 -6.75 -7.95
CA HIS A 88 0.19 -6.29 -9.06
C HIS A 88 -0.60 -6.26 -10.38
N LEU A 89 -1.38 -7.31 -10.64
CA LEU A 89 -2.23 -7.42 -11.83
C LEU A 89 -3.34 -6.37 -11.85
N LEU A 90 -3.98 -6.12 -10.71
CA LEU A 90 -5.04 -5.11 -10.59
C LEU A 90 -4.54 -3.73 -11.01
N LEU A 91 -3.42 -3.28 -10.42
CA LEU A 91 -2.89 -1.94 -10.69
C LEU A 91 -2.41 -1.80 -12.14
N LEU A 92 -1.78 -2.84 -12.70
CA LEU A 92 -1.38 -2.84 -14.12
C LEU A 92 -2.59 -2.86 -15.07
N SER A 93 -3.66 -3.56 -14.72
CA SER A 93 -4.89 -3.60 -15.52
C SER A 93 -5.61 -2.25 -15.60
N LEU A 94 -5.52 -1.43 -14.54
CA LEU A 94 -6.08 -0.08 -14.52
C LEU A 94 -5.24 0.89 -15.36
N LEU A 95 -3.91 0.73 -15.35
CA LEU A 95 -3.00 1.53 -16.17
C LEU A 95 -3.32 1.36 -17.68
N LEU A 96 -3.62 0.14 -18.10
CA LEU A 96 -3.85 -0.23 -19.51
C LEU A 96 -5.31 -0.03 -19.99
N ASP A 97 -6.22 0.35 -19.09
CA ASP A 97 -7.64 0.51 -19.39
C ASP A 97 -7.93 1.83 -20.11
N GLY A 98 -7.97 1.78 -21.44
CA GLY A 98 -8.37 2.90 -22.30
C GLY A 98 -9.88 3.17 -22.31
N GLY A 99 -10.69 2.34 -21.65
CA GLY A 99 -12.12 2.62 -21.42
C GLY A 99 -12.34 3.73 -20.39
N LEU A 100 -11.32 4.04 -19.59
CA LEU A 100 -11.32 5.09 -18.58
C LEU A 100 -10.54 6.31 -19.08
N LEU A 101 -10.95 7.52 -18.70
CA LEU A 101 -10.15 8.72 -18.96
C LEU A 101 -8.84 8.67 -18.16
N GLY A 102 -7.76 9.23 -18.70
CA GLY A 102 -6.42 9.17 -18.05
C GLY A 102 -6.43 9.67 -16.61
N ARG A 103 -7.12 10.79 -16.35
CA ARG A 103 -7.29 11.32 -14.99
C ARG A 103 -8.02 10.35 -14.06
N GLU A 104 -9.07 9.72 -14.54
CA GLU A 104 -9.85 8.76 -13.76
C GLU A 104 -9.03 7.52 -13.44
N ARG A 105 -8.22 7.02 -14.38
CA ARG A 105 -7.29 5.91 -14.14
C ARG A 105 -6.35 6.22 -12.99
N GLY A 106 -5.72 7.40 -13.00
CA GLY A 106 -4.83 7.82 -11.91
C GLY A 106 -5.51 7.83 -10.54
N GLN A 107 -6.74 8.37 -10.48
CA GLN A 107 -7.53 8.42 -9.24
C GLN A 107 -7.93 7.03 -8.74
N LEU A 108 -8.46 6.18 -9.62
CA LEU A 108 -8.83 4.80 -9.26
C LEU A 108 -7.61 3.98 -8.84
N LEU A 109 -6.46 4.20 -9.48
CA LEU A 109 -5.21 3.52 -9.15
C LEU A 109 -4.75 3.91 -7.73
N LEU A 110 -4.72 5.20 -7.37
CA LEU A 110 -4.38 5.64 -6.01
C LEU A 110 -5.35 5.10 -4.96
N GLU A 111 -6.64 5.15 -5.27
CA GLU A 111 -7.69 4.70 -4.35
C GLU A 111 -7.56 3.19 -4.06
N LEU A 112 -7.39 2.37 -5.10
CA LEU A 112 -7.24 0.91 -4.96
C LEU A 112 -5.86 0.49 -4.43
N HIS A 113 -4.82 1.28 -4.69
CA HIS A 113 -3.47 1.06 -4.15
C HIS A 113 -3.46 1.23 -2.63
N GLY A 114 -3.97 2.36 -2.12
CA GLY A 114 -3.63 2.82 -0.77
C GLY A 114 -4.78 2.99 0.23
N ASN A 115 -6.05 3.01 -0.22
CA ASN A 115 -7.18 3.23 0.69
C ASN A 115 -7.80 1.91 1.15
N ALA A 116 -8.08 1.79 2.46
CA ALA A 116 -8.84 0.70 3.05
C ALA A 116 -10.34 0.81 2.72
N MET A 117 -10.87 2.03 2.66
CA MET A 117 -12.24 2.33 2.26
C MET A 117 -12.27 2.97 0.87
N LEU A 118 -13.29 2.65 0.09
CA LEU A 118 -13.49 3.04 -1.30
C LEU A 118 -14.82 3.77 -1.46
N ARG A 119 -14.87 4.64 -2.46
CA ARG A 119 -16.10 5.14 -3.06
C ARG A 119 -16.80 4.04 -3.83
N GLN A 120 -18.10 4.20 -4.05
CA GLN A 120 -18.91 3.27 -4.81
C GLN A 120 -18.30 2.95 -6.19
N ARG A 121 -17.90 3.97 -6.96
CA ARG A 121 -17.30 3.80 -8.29
C ARG A 121 -16.02 2.94 -8.26
N ALA A 122 -15.16 3.12 -7.26
CA ALA A 122 -13.93 2.33 -7.15
C ALA A 122 -14.21 0.89 -6.71
N ALA A 123 -15.21 0.68 -5.84
CA ALA A 123 -15.65 -0.66 -5.44
C ALA A 123 -16.29 -1.44 -6.60
N GLU A 124 -17.05 -0.76 -7.46
CA GLU A 124 -17.60 -1.33 -8.71
C GLU A 124 -16.49 -1.66 -9.71
N ALA A 125 -15.52 -0.76 -9.88
CA ALA A 125 -14.35 -1.00 -10.72
C ALA A 125 -13.51 -2.19 -10.24
N LEU A 126 -13.32 -2.34 -8.91
CA LEU A 126 -12.63 -3.48 -8.32
C LEU A 126 -13.36 -4.80 -8.63
N ASP A 127 -14.68 -4.82 -8.45
CA ASP A 127 -15.50 -6.00 -8.73
C ASP A 127 -15.43 -6.41 -10.21
N GLU A 128 -15.54 -5.44 -11.12
CA GLU A 128 -15.42 -5.68 -12.56
C GLU A 128 -14.01 -6.15 -12.95
N LYS A 129 -12.96 -5.47 -12.49
CA LYS A 129 -11.57 -5.87 -12.77
C LYS A 129 -11.25 -7.24 -12.22
N ALA A 130 -11.76 -7.59 -11.05
CA ALA A 130 -11.61 -8.93 -10.52
C ALA A 130 -12.22 -9.99 -11.45
N ARG A 131 -13.34 -9.72 -12.17
CA ARG A 131 -13.99 -10.69 -13.09
C ARG A 131 -13.13 -10.90 -14.32
N GLN A 132 -12.68 -9.78 -14.86
CA GLN A 132 -11.80 -9.75 -16.02
C GLN A 132 -10.47 -10.48 -15.76
N LEU A 133 -9.84 -10.20 -14.61
CA LEU A 133 -8.58 -10.82 -14.22
C LEU A 133 -8.73 -12.31 -13.89
N GLU A 134 -9.82 -12.71 -13.24
CA GLU A 134 -10.11 -14.13 -12.99
C GLU A 134 -10.19 -14.90 -14.31
N SER A 135 -11.00 -14.42 -15.24
CA SER A 135 -11.15 -15.03 -16.56
C SER A 135 -9.81 -15.08 -17.31
N LEU A 136 -9.02 -14.01 -17.25
CA LEU A 136 -7.71 -13.95 -17.87
C LEU A 136 -6.74 -14.99 -17.28
N VAL A 137 -6.63 -15.08 -15.95
CA VAL A 137 -5.74 -16.03 -15.27
C VAL A 137 -6.13 -17.47 -15.60
N VAL A 138 -7.42 -17.80 -15.62
CA VAL A 138 -7.92 -19.13 -15.99
C VAL A 138 -7.60 -19.46 -17.47
N SER A 139 -7.80 -18.50 -18.37
CA SER A 139 -7.49 -18.66 -19.80
C SER A 139 -5.99 -18.90 -20.03
N LEU A 140 -5.13 -18.12 -19.38
CA LEU A 140 -3.67 -18.29 -19.44
C LEU A 140 -3.23 -19.61 -18.79
N GLY A 141 -3.84 -19.98 -17.66
CA GLY A 141 -3.50 -21.19 -16.91
C GLY A 141 -3.83 -22.48 -17.66
N SER A 142 -4.88 -22.47 -18.47
CA SER A 142 -5.32 -23.61 -19.31
C SER A 142 -4.58 -23.74 -20.64
N GLY A 143 -3.60 -22.86 -20.92
CA GLY A 143 -2.84 -22.88 -22.18
C GLY A 143 -3.64 -22.40 -23.40
N SER A 144 -4.81 -21.78 -23.18
CA SER A 144 -5.61 -21.12 -24.21
C SER A 144 -5.54 -19.60 -24.00
N PRO A 145 -4.38 -18.96 -24.28
CA PRO A 145 -4.26 -17.52 -24.10
C PRO A 145 -5.26 -16.81 -25.04
N PRO A 146 -5.94 -15.75 -24.57
CA PRO A 146 -6.72 -14.94 -25.49
C PRO A 146 -5.79 -14.40 -26.58
N ALA A 147 -6.28 -14.34 -27.82
CA ALA A 147 -5.51 -13.73 -28.90
C ALA A 147 -5.08 -12.32 -28.46
N PRO A 148 -3.82 -11.92 -28.68
CA PRO A 148 -3.32 -10.63 -28.24
C PRO A 148 -4.04 -9.51 -29.01
N ASP A 149 -5.12 -9.01 -28.42
CA ASP A 149 -5.85 -7.85 -28.93
C ASP A 149 -5.31 -6.59 -28.25
N LEU A 150 -4.30 -5.98 -28.88
CA LEU A 150 -3.78 -4.68 -28.45
C LEU A 150 -4.76 -3.53 -28.74
N GLY A 151 -5.81 -3.80 -29.53
CA GLY A 151 -6.89 -2.88 -29.84
C GLY A 151 -7.96 -2.82 -28.74
N ASP A 152 -8.08 -3.85 -27.90
CA ASP A 152 -9.06 -3.94 -26.81
C ASP A 152 -9.04 -2.66 -25.95
N PRO A 153 -10.12 -1.87 -25.95
CA PRO A 153 -10.22 -0.65 -25.15
C PRO A 153 -9.93 -0.89 -23.66
N ARG A 154 -10.31 -2.05 -23.13
CA ARG A 154 -10.11 -2.40 -21.70
C ARG A 154 -8.67 -2.84 -21.38
N GLY A 155 -7.84 -3.03 -22.40
CA GLY A 155 -6.43 -3.38 -22.28
C GLY A 155 -6.14 -4.79 -21.77
N LEU A 156 -7.14 -5.68 -21.72
CA LEU A 156 -6.95 -7.05 -21.25
C LEU A 156 -6.13 -7.88 -22.24
N GLY A 157 -6.30 -7.66 -23.54
CA GLY A 157 -5.48 -8.32 -24.57
C GLY A 157 -4.00 -7.93 -24.48
N ALA A 158 -3.72 -6.65 -24.21
CA ALA A 158 -2.35 -6.18 -23.95
C ALA A 158 -1.78 -6.76 -22.65
N LEU A 159 -2.56 -6.79 -21.57
CA LEU A 159 -2.16 -7.43 -20.33
C LEU A 159 -1.86 -8.93 -20.54
N ALA A 160 -2.74 -9.65 -21.23
CA ALA A 160 -2.53 -11.07 -21.58
C ALA A 160 -1.23 -11.29 -22.35
N ALA A 161 -0.92 -10.40 -23.30
CA ALA A 161 0.32 -10.44 -24.06
C ALA A 161 1.56 -10.15 -23.21
N MET A 162 1.42 -9.54 -22.04
CA MET A 162 2.55 -9.31 -21.13
C MET A 162 2.73 -10.47 -20.15
N LEU A 163 1.66 -11.11 -19.69
CA LEU A 163 1.72 -12.07 -18.57
C LEU A 163 2.31 -13.44 -18.95
N ASP A 164 3.13 -13.95 -18.04
CA ASP A 164 3.64 -15.31 -18.03
C ASP A 164 3.43 -15.94 -16.64
N LEU A 165 2.59 -16.97 -16.58
CA LEU A 165 2.25 -17.72 -15.37
C LEU A 165 2.99 -19.07 -15.29
N SER A 166 3.92 -19.35 -16.22
CA SER A 166 4.60 -20.63 -16.35
C SER A 166 5.39 -21.04 -15.11
N MET A 167 5.83 -20.06 -14.32
CA MET A 167 6.59 -20.29 -13.09
C MET A 167 5.72 -20.40 -11.82
N LEU A 168 4.41 -20.18 -11.92
CA LEU A 168 3.46 -20.51 -10.86
C LEU A 168 3.03 -21.98 -10.98
N LYS A 169 3.02 -22.69 -9.85
CA LYS A 169 2.43 -24.03 -9.74
C LYS A 169 0.92 -23.95 -9.91
N PHE A 170 0.27 -25.05 -10.28
CA PHE A 170 -1.19 -25.12 -10.39
C PHE A 170 -1.90 -24.62 -9.12
N GLN A 171 -1.48 -25.09 -7.95
CA GLN A 171 -2.02 -24.61 -6.66
C GLN A 171 -1.85 -23.10 -6.47
N GLU A 172 -0.73 -22.51 -6.90
CA GLU A 172 -0.47 -21.07 -6.75
C GLU A 172 -1.37 -20.26 -7.71
N ARG A 173 -1.68 -20.80 -8.89
CA ARG A 173 -2.64 -20.21 -9.83
C ARG A 173 -4.06 -20.29 -9.29
N ASP A 174 -4.44 -21.41 -8.67
CA ASP A 174 -5.75 -21.56 -8.02
C ASP A 174 -5.92 -20.56 -6.86
N LEU A 175 -4.88 -20.39 -6.03
CA LEU A 175 -4.88 -19.39 -4.96
C LEU A 175 -4.95 -17.95 -5.50
N LEU A 176 -4.30 -17.68 -6.65
CA LEU A 176 -4.42 -16.40 -7.33
C LEU A 176 -5.85 -16.13 -7.80
N VAL A 177 -6.52 -17.14 -8.37
CA VAL A 177 -7.93 -17.08 -8.77
C VAL A 177 -8.83 -16.88 -7.54
N GLU A 178 -8.59 -17.62 -6.46
CA GLU A 178 -9.33 -17.49 -5.20
C GLU A 178 -9.22 -16.07 -4.62
N ALA A 179 -8.02 -15.46 -4.68
CA ALA A 179 -7.82 -14.08 -4.26
C ALA A 179 -8.71 -13.10 -5.07
N LEU A 180 -8.79 -13.27 -6.39
CA LEU A 180 -9.64 -12.44 -7.26
C LEU A 180 -11.13 -12.63 -6.98
N GLN A 181 -11.57 -13.87 -6.72
CA GLN A 181 -12.96 -14.18 -6.35
C GLN A 181 -13.34 -13.52 -5.02
N LYS A 182 -12.41 -13.42 -4.06
CA LYS A 182 -12.64 -12.76 -2.77
C LYS A 182 -12.83 -11.24 -2.90
N TRP A 183 -12.51 -10.63 -4.04
CA TRP A 183 -12.70 -9.20 -4.28
C TRP A 183 -14.08 -8.83 -4.80
N ARG A 184 -14.95 -9.82 -5.02
CA ARG A 184 -16.30 -9.62 -5.54
C ARG A 184 -17.16 -8.79 -4.59
N SER A 185 -18.09 -8.03 -5.16
CA SER A 185 -19.02 -7.18 -4.41
C SER A 185 -19.96 -7.96 -3.46
N ASN A 186 -20.23 -9.23 -3.76
CA ASN A 186 -21.01 -10.12 -2.90
C ASN A 186 -20.25 -10.64 -1.67
N VAL A 187 -18.92 -10.44 -1.61
CA VAL A 187 -18.11 -10.78 -0.44
C VAL A 187 -18.18 -9.62 0.55
N ALA A 188 -19.12 -9.72 1.50
CA ALA A 188 -19.25 -8.74 2.56
C ALA A 188 -18.03 -8.76 3.49
N TYR A 189 -17.49 -7.59 3.82
CA TYR A 189 -16.42 -7.44 4.78
C TYR A 189 -16.51 -6.10 5.51
N ASP A 190 -16.45 -6.14 6.84
CA ASP A 190 -16.45 -4.94 7.66
C ASP A 190 -14.99 -4.45 7.85
N MET A 191 -14.55 -3.63 6.89
CA MET A 191 -13.20 -3.08 6.91
C MET A 191 -12.99 -2.07 8.05
N VAL A 192 -14.03 -1.34 8.46
CA VAL A 192 -13.94 -0.37 9.57
C VAL A 192 -13.64 -1.10 10.88
N LYS A 193 -14.39 -2.17 11.17
CA LYS A 193 -14.13 -3.02 12.33
C LYS A 193 -12.78 -3.69 12.26
N ALA A 194 -12.35 -4.15 11.07
CA ALA A 194 -11.04 -4.76 10.90
C ALA A 194 -9.90 -3.77 11.15
N TRP A 195 -10.01 -2.54 10.62
CA TRP A 195 -9.07 -1.45 10.88
C TRP A 195 -9.00 -1.10 12.36
N ASP A 196 -10.16 -0.99 13.02
CA ASP A 196 -10.25 -0.74 14.46
C ASP A 196 -9.58 -1.85 15.28
N ALA A 197 -9.83 -3.12 14.93
CA ALA A 197 -9.20 -4.26 15.57
C ALA A 197 -7.67 -4.24 15.42
N ARG A 198 -7.15 -3.83 14.24
CA ARG A 198 -5.71 -3.62 14.02
C ARG A 198 -5.17 -2.52 14.91
N ALA A 199 -5.88 -1.39 15.00
CA ALA A 199 -5.50 -0.28 15.87
C ALA A 199 -5.50 -0.69 17.35
N ARG A 200 -6.52 -1.38 17.84
CA ARG A 200 -6.59 -1.91 19.22
C ARG A 200 -5.42 -2.84 19.52
N LYS A 201 -5.12 -3.76 18.61
CA LYS A 201 -3.99 -4.69 18.75
C LYS A 201 -2.64 -3.96 18.78
N TRP A 202 -2.50 -2.89 17.99
CA TRP A 202 -1.26 -2.14 17.93
C TRP A 202 -1.05 -1.25 19.15
N TYR A 203 -2.04 -0.43 19.50
CA TYR A 203 -1.90 0.54 20.59
C TYR A 203 -2.06 -0.09 21.97
N GLY A 204 -2.74 -1.23 22.08
CA GLY A 204 -3.03 -1.90 23.36
C GLY A 204 -3.70 -0.94 24.33
N ASP A 205 -3.15 -0.84 25.54
CA ASP A 205 -3.65 0.05 26.60
C ASP A 205 -3.65 1.54 26.21
N ARG A 206 -2.88 1.93 25.18
CA ARG A 206 -2.82 3.32 24.66
C ARG A 206 -3.85 3.60 23.57
N TYR A 207 -4.75 2.66 23.25
CA TYR A 207 -5.71 2.80 22.15
C TYR A 207 -6.65 4.01 22.33
N ASP A 208 -7.08 4.29 23.56
CA ASP A 208 -7.93 5.45 23.84
C ASP A 208 -7.16 6.77 23.63
N PHE A 209 -5.83 6.75 23.80
CA PHE A 209 -4.92 7.87 23.55
C PHE A 209 -4.34 7.87 22.12
N ARG A 210 -4.86 7.04 21.19
CA ARG A 210 -4.28 6.89 19.85
C ARG A 210 -4.17 8.20 19.06
N ARG A 211 -5.07 9.16 19.28
CA ARG A 211 -4.98 10.49 18.65
C ARG A 211 -3.67 11.19 19.00
N ASN A 212 -3.27 11.14 20.27
CA ASN A 212 -2.01 11.71 20.76
C ASN A 212 -0.81 10.91 20.24
N MET A 213 -0.94 9.59 20.10
CA MET A 213 0.10 8.75 19.50
C MET A 213 0.32 9.07 18.03
N VAL A 214 -0.75 9.30 17.26
CA VAL A 214 -0.66 9.71 15.85
C VAL A 214 0.02 11.07 15.72
N ASP A 215 -0.32 12.03 16.58
CA ASP A 215 0.34 13.34 16.61
C ASP A 215 1.84 13.22 16.90
N TRP A 216 2.17 12.46 17.94
CA TRP A 216 3.55 12.22 18.33
C TRP A 216 4.35 11.48 17.24
N ASP A 217 3.78 10.45 16.62
CA ASP A 217 4.41 9.72 15.49
C ASP A 217 4.74 10.68 14.34
N TYR A 218 3.85 11.64 14.05
CA TYR A 218 4.08 12.62 13.00
C TYR A 218 5.24 13.55 13.37
N HIS A 219 5.14 14.27 14.49
CA HIS A 219 6.09 15.31 14.85
C HIS A 219 7.45 14.77 15.28
N MET A 220 7.52 13.55 15.82
CA MET A 220 8.76 12.98 16.35
C MET A 220 9.44 11.98 15.42
N ARG A 221 8.71 11.40 14.46
CA ARG A 221 9.27 10.39 13.55
C ARG A 221 9.15 10.80 12.09
N LEU A 222 7.94 11.08 11.62
CA LEU A 222 7.71 11.34 10.19
C LEU A 222 8.29 12.69 9.73
N GLN A 223 7.98 13.77 10.44
CA GLN A 223 8.44 15.11 10.09
C GLN A 223 9.97 15.24 10.19
N PRO A 224 10.64 14.76 11.25
CA PRO A 224 12.10 14.82 11.36
C PRO A 224 12.84 13.91 10.38
N ALA A 225 12.21 12.84 9.87
CA ALA A 225 12.78 12.00 8.81
C ALA A 225 12.94 12.77 7.49
N GLY A 226 12.19 13.86 7.32
CA GLY A 226 12.27 14.78 6.19
C GLY A 226 11.50 14.29 4.96
N THR A 227 11.82 14.90 3.82
CA THR A 227 11.25 14.55 2.52
C THR A 227 12.31 13.86 1.66
N PRO A 228 12.03 12.64 1.14
CA PRO A 228 12.96 11.91 0.27
C PRO A 228 13.49 12.76 -0.89
N GLY A 229 14.81 12.76 -1.08
CA GLY A 229 15.47 13.54 -2.14
C GLY A 229 15.58 15.05 -1.87
N VAL A 230 15.08 15.56 -0.74
CA VAL A 230 15.27 16.96 -0.31
C VAL A 230 16.40 17.00 0.72
N SER A 231 17.48 17.71 0.40
CA SER A 231 18.70 17.73 1.21
C SER A 231 18.58 18.51 2.52
N ASP A 232 17.67 19.48 2.60
CA ASP A 232 17.44 20.29 3.80
C ASP A 232 16.43 19.61 4.74
N PRO A 233 16.85 19.06 5.89
CA PRO A 233 15.95 18.40 6.83
C PRO A 233 14.98 19.37 7.51
N SER A 234 15.29 20.68 7.54
CA SER A 234 14.43 21.69 8.13
C SER A 234 13.15 21.95 7.32
N ALA A 235 13.13 21.52 6.06
CA ALA A 235 11.95 21.52 5.21
C ALA A 235 10.82 20.62 5.75
N GLY A 236 11.15 19.65 6.61
CA GLY A 236 10.19 18.71 7.19
C GLY A 236 9.63 17.73 6.16
N SER A 237 8.39 17.28 6.37
CA SER A 237 7.75 16.29 5.51
C SER A 237 6.74 16.89 4.54
N ILE A 238 6.83 16.48 3.28
CA ILE A 238 5.84 16.71 2.22
C ILE A 238 4.52 15.97 2.49
N ILE A 239 4.55 14.92 3.32
CA ILE A 239 3.35 14.26 3.81
C ILE A 239 2.73 15.20 4.85
N HIS A 240 1.62 15.83 4.49
CA HIS A 240 0.97 16.80 5.35
C HIS A 240 0.32 16.13 6.56
N PHE A 241 0.38 16.77 7.73
CA PHE A 241 -0.16 16.23 8.98
C PHE A 241 -1.62 15.80 8.87
N HIS A 242 -2.44 16.59 8.18
CA HIS A 242 -3.84 16.26 7.98
C HIS A 242 -4.03 14.92 7.27
N HIS A 243 -3.33 14.68 6.15
CA HIS A 243 -3.42 13.43 5.39
C HIS A 243 -2.92 12.26 6.22
N PHE A 244 -1.79 12.43 6.91
CA PHE A 244 -1.26 11.41 7.80
C PHE A 244 -2.26 11.03 8.90
N ARG A 245 -2.79 12.02 9.62
CA ARG A 245 -3.77 11.81 10.70
C ARG A 245 -5.06 11.18 10.19
N HIS A 246 -5.61 11.67 9.08
CA HIS A 246 -6.84 11.15 8.50
C HIS A 246 -6.69 9.68 8.08
N TRP A 247 -5.59 9.33 7.42
CA TRP A 247 -5.30 7.94 7.07
C TRP A 247 -5.11 7.05 8.29
N ARG A 248 -4.38 7.50 9.32
CA ARG A 248 -4.20 6.73 10.57
C ARG A 248 -5.54 6.46 11.28
N ALA A 249 -6.51 7.37 11.14
CA ALA A 249 -7.83 7.24 11.75
C ALA A 249 -8.78 6.35 10.94
N HIS A 250 -8.80 6.48 9.61
CA HIS A 250 -9.87 5.92 8.75
C HIS A 250 -9.37 4.96 7.66
N GLY A 251 -8.05 4.86 7.47
CA GLY A 251 -7.44 4.07 6.39
C GLY A 251 -7.62 4.66 5.00
N VAL A 252 -7.99 5.93 4.85
CA VAL A 252 -8.13 6.63 3.56
C VAL A 252 -6.96 7.58 3.37
N ALA A 253 -6.10 7.32 2.36
CA ALA A 253 -4.91 8.14 2.07
C ALA A 253 -5.16 9.16 0.97
N HIS A 254 -5.93 8.76 -0.05
CA HIS A 254 -6.24 9.54 -1.23
C HIS A 254 -7.75 9.83 -1.27
N GLU A 255 -8.17 10.85 -0.52
CA GLU A 255 -9.58 11.26 -0.37
C GLU A 255 -9.95 12.31 -1.41
N LEU A 256 -10.88 12.06 -2.32
CA LEU A 256 -11.40 13.10 -3.22
C LEU A 256 -12.42 13.97 -2.49
N ARG A 257 -12.31 15.29 -2.65
CA ARG A 257 -13.18 16.27 -1.98
C ARG A 257 -14.67 15.94 -2.15
N ASP A 258 -15.42 16.04 -1.06
CA ASP A 258 -16.87 15.83 -0.98
C ASP A 258 -17.34 14.40 -1.38
N ALA A 259 -16.45 13.41 -1.35
CA ALA A 259 -16.78 12.02 -1.65
C ALA A 259 -16.97 11.17 -0.38
N SER A 260 -17.90 10.22 -0.43
CA SER A 260 -18.11 9.25 0.65
C SER A 260 -17.33 7.95 0.42
N TYR A 261 -16.66 7.47 1.47
CA TYR A 261 -15.85 6.25 1.46
C TYR A 261 -16.48 5.18 2.34
N ASN A 262 -17.42 4.42 1.78
CA ASN A 262 -18.32 3.51 2.50
C ASN A 262 -18.21 2.05 2.05
N HIS A 263 -17.33 1.72 1.11
CA HIS A 263 -17.13 0.35 0.63
C HIS A 263 -15.74 -0.19 1.02
N PRO A 264 -15.59 -1.48 1.35
CA PRO A 264 -14.28 -2.03 1.72
C PRO A 264 -13.39 -2.25 0.48
N ASN A 265 -12.12 -1.87 0.57
CA ASN A 265 -11.11 -2.31 -0.39
C ASN A 265 -10.72 -3.76 -0.13
N ARG A 266 -11.48 -4.69 -0.74
CA ARG A 266 -11.25 -6.13 -0.60
C ARG A 266 -9.91 -6.59 -1.16
N SER A 267 -9.25 -5.78 -1.99
CA SER A 267 -7.91 -6.08 -2.51
C SER A 267 -6.80 -5.95 -1.46
N LEU A 268 -7.09 -5.37 -0.29
CA LEU A 268 -6.18 -5.31 0.87
C LEU A 268 -6.44 -6.44 1.89
N LEU A 269 -7.26 -7.43 1.54
CA LEU A 269 -7.51 -8.60 2.37
C LEU A 269 -6.53 -9.71 2.00
N SER A 270 -6.08 -10.44 3.01
CA SER A 270 -5.10 -11.52 2.86
C SER A 270 -5.27 -12.56 3.95
N THR A 271 -4.56 -13.67 3.82
CA THR A 271 -4.62 -14.77 4.79
C THR A 271 -3.40 -14.76 5.71
N ALA A 272 -3.58 -14.47 6.99
CA ALA A 272 -2.52 -14.63 7.99
C ALA A 272 -2.50 -16.08 8.50
N TYR A 273 -1.30 -16.62 8.67
CA TYR A 273 -1.07 -17.97 9.19
C TYR A 273 -0.39 -17.91 10.54
N GLY A 274 -0.85 -18.73 11.48
CA GLY A 274 -0.34 -18.81 12.84
C GLY A 274 -0.43 -20.23 13.41
N ARG A 275 -0.09 -20.37 14.68
CA ARG A 275 -0.31 -21.59 15.46
C ARG A 275 -1.07 -21.27 16.73
N THR A 276 -1.93 -22.18 17.17
CA THR A 276 -2.59 -22.04 18.47
C THR A 276 -1.55 -22.12 19.60
N ARG A 277 -1.83 -21.40 20.70
CA ARG A 277 -0.99 -21.38 21.90
C ARG A 277 -1.42 -22.45 22.88
N GLU A 278 -1.52 -23.70 22.42
CA GLU A 278 -1.96 -24.82 23.25
C GLU A 278 -0.85 -25.27 24.21
N PHE A 279 0.37 -25.38 23.71
CA PHE A 279 1.55 -25.76 24.49
C PHE A 279 2.76 -24.90 24.11
N LYS A 280 3.76 -24.84 24.98
CA LYS A 280 5.09 -24.32 24.64
C LYS A 280 6.09 -25.46 24.59
N ASP A 281 6.92 -25.51 23.55
CA ASP A 281 8.02 -26.47 23.50
C ASP A 281 9.14 -26.11 24.49
N ARG A 282 10.13 -27.00 24.61
CA ARG A 282 11.32 -26.80 25.46
C ARG A 282 12.17 -25.59 25.04
N THR A 283 11.92 -25.01 23.87
CA THR A 283 12.57 -23.80 23.36
C THR A 283 11.69 -22.55 23.50
N GLY A 284 10.57 -22.66 24.23
CA GLY A 284 9.62 -21.58 24.50
C GLY A 284 8.73 -21.20 23.32
N ARG A 285 8.69 -21.99 22.24
CA ARG A 285 7.83 -21.70 21.08
C ARG A 285 6.45 -22.29 21.28
N ASP A 286 5.43 -21.53 20.88
CA ASP A 286 4.06 -22.00 20.84
C ASP A 286 3.95 -23.17 19.84
N VAL A 287 3.59 -24.34 20.37
CA VAL A 287 3.26 -25.56 19.62
C VAL A 287 1.76 -25.78 19.77
N GLY A 288 1.10 -25.90 18.63
CA GLY A 288 -0.33 -26.09 18.53
C GLY A 288 -0.73 -26.26 17.07
N ARG A 289 -2.03 -26.33 16.85
CA ARG A 289 -2.63 -26.48 15.52
C ARG A 289 -2.32 -25.26 14.65
N SER A 290 -1.94 -25.51 13.41
CA SER A 290 -1.84 -24.45 12.40
C SER A 290 -3.22 -23.86 12.17
N VAL A 291 -3.33 -22.54 12.29
CA VAL A 291 -4.56 -21.79 12.05
C VAL A 291 -4.31 -20.74 10.98
N SER A 292 -5.36 -20.42 10.23
CA SER A 292 -5.34 -19.32 9.27
C SER A 292 -6.53 -18.42 9.51
N ALA A 293 -6.34 -17.12 9.29
CA ALA A 293 -7.38 -16.12 9.44
C ALA A 293 -7.34 -15.18 8.24
N TRP A 294 -8.43 -15.20 7.47
CA TRP A 294 -8.60 -14.30 6.35
C TRP A 294 -9.17 -12.96 6.81
N GLY A 295 -8.54 -11.86 6.38
CA GLY A 295 -8.97 -10.52 6.75
C GLY A 295 -7.97 -9.42 6.40
N PHE A 296 -8.18 -8.23 6.97
CA PHE A 296 -7.26 -7.11 6.81
C PHE A 296 -6.08 -7.25 7.77
N TRP A 297 -4.89 -7.46 7.20
CA TRP A 297 -3.62 -7.60 7.91
C TRP A 297 -2.60 -6.51 7.54
N GLY A 298 -3.07 -5.44 6.87
CA GLY A 298 -2.23 -4.34 6.40
C GLY A 298 -1.54 -3.57 7.51
N ASP A 299 -0.55 -2.77 7.09
CA ASP A 299 0.10 -1.78 7.94
C ASP A 299 -0.86 -0.60 8.19
N THR A 300 -1.06 -0.25 9.45
CA THR A 300 -1.88 0.89 9.87
C THR A 300 -1.04 2.08 10.32
N LEU A 301 0.29 1.98 10.27
CA LEU A 301 1.26 2.98 10.73
C LEU A 301 1.96 3.65 9.56
N ASN A 302 2.52 2.87 8.64
CA ASN A 302 3.22 3.39 7.48
C ASN A 302 2.26 3.47 6.30
N GLY A 303 1.83 4.68 5.95
CA GLY A 303 0.92 4.92 4.85
C GLY A 303 1.56 4.76 3.45
N PRO A 304 0.74 4.70 2.39
CA PRO A 304 1.18 4.45 1.01
C PRO A 304 1.92 5.64 0.36
N TYR A 305 2.04 6.76 1.05
CA TYR A 305 2.47 8.05 0.51
C TYR A 305 3.85 8.02 -0.16
N HIS A 306 4.79 7.23 0.36
CA HIS A 306 6.14 7.17 -0.20
C HIS A 306 6.17 6.65 -1.63
N CYS A 307 5.24 5.78 -2.02
CA CYS A 307 5.26 5.11 -3.31
C CYS A 307 5.22 6.08 -4.50
N PHE A 308 4.23 6.97 -4.51
CA PHE A 308 4.03 7.94 -5.59
C PHE A 308 4.06 9.39 -5.13
N GLY A 309 4.08 9.66 -3.83
CA GLY A 309 3.79 10.98 -3.29
C GLY A 309 4.98 11.77 -2.75
N THR A 310 6.16 11.18 -2.59
CA THR A 310 7.27 11.89 -1.91
C THR A 310 8.41 12.32 -2.81
N LEU A 311 8.52 11.75 -4.02
CA LEU A 311 9.52 12.13 -5.02
C LEU A 311 8.83 12.67 -6.27
N ALA A 312 9.12 13.91 -6.64
CA ALA A 312 8.63 14.58 -7.85
C ALA A 312 9.82 15.05 -8.67
N GLU A 313 9.72 14.94 -10.00
CA GLU A 313 10.76 15.46 -10.88
C GLU A 313 10.66 16.97 -11.09
N GLU A 314 9.51 17.56 -10.75
CA GLU A 314 9.20 18.97 -10.90
C GLU A 314 9.52 19.72 -9.59
N PRO A 315 10.59 20.53 -9.54
CA PRO A 315 11.03 21.19 -8.30
C PRO A 315 9.97 22.13 -7.70
N ALA A 316 9.04 22.64 -8.52
CA ALA A 316 7.96 23.50 -8.09
C ALA A 316 7.05 22.87 -7.02
N PHE A 317 6.96 21.54 -6.95
CA PHE A 317 6.20 20.84 -5.89
C PHE A 317 6.83 20.99 -4.51
N TYR A 318 8.14 21.24 -4.45
CA TYR A 318 8.87 21.40 -3.18
C TYR A 318 8.95 22.85 -2.72
N LYS A 319 8.21 23.77 -3.36
CA LYS A 319 8.13 25.17 -2.92
C LYS A 319 7.55 25.25 -1.51
N ILE A 320 8.29 25.92 -0.62
CA ILE A 320 7.91 26.16 0.77
C ILE A 320 7.38 27.59 0.93
N SER A 321 6.31 27.74 1.69
CA SER A 321 5.76 29.02 2.14
C SER A 321 5.28 28.86 3.58
N ASN A 322 5.55 29.83 4.45
CA ASN A 322 5.17 29.76 5.87
C ASN A 322 5.65 28.48 6.58
N LYS A 323 6.89 28.05 6.30
CA LYS A 323 7.53 26.83 6.85
C LYS A 323 6.80 25.52 6.51
N GLN A 324 5.94 25.52 5.50
CA GLN A 324 5.24 24.33 5.02
C GLN A 324 5.34 24.23 3.49
N PHE A 325 5.30 23.02 2.97
CA PHE A 325 5.20 22.83 1.54
C PHE A 325 3.86 23.34 0.99
N THR A 326 3.91 24.03 -0.14
CA THR A 326 2.71 24.53 -0.82
C THR A 326 1.90 23.43 -1.49
N ARG A 327 2.56 22.30 -1.76
CA ARG A 327 1.98 21.04 -2.27
C ARG A 327 2.18 19.93 -1.25
N THR A 328 1.34 18.90 -1.31
CA THR A 328 1.41 17.76 -0.42
C THR A 328 1.81 16.48 -1.16
N ALA A 329 2.07 15.42 -0.40
CA ALA A 329 2.33 14.11 -0.98
C ALA A 329 1.20 13.60 -1.90
N VAL A 330 -0.04 14.05 -1.68
CA VAL A 330 -1.16 13.67 -2.54
C VAL A 330 -1.19 14.47 -3.83
N ASP A 331 -0.81 15.76 -3.81
CA ASP A 331 -0.60 16.56 -5.03
C ASP A 331 0.46 15.90 -5.93
N ILE A 332 1.56 15.45 -5.33
CA ILE A 332 2.65 14.76 -6.04
C ILE A 332 2.19 13.41 -6.59
N ALA A 333 1.43 12.62 -5.81
CA ALA A 333 0.95 11.31 -6.25
C ALA A 333 0.01 11.39 -7.47
N GLU A 334 -0.92 12.35 -7.48
CA GLU A 334 -1.77 12.59 -8.66
C GLU A 334 -0.94 12.99 -9.88
N HIS A 335 -0.02 13.94 -9.72
CA HIS A 335 0.83 14.42 -10.81
C HIS A 335 1.75 13.32 -11.35
N ASN A 336 2.37 12.52 -10.48
CA ASN A 336 3.27 11.47 -10.90
C ASN A 336 2.54 10.40 -11.71
N LEU A 337 1.34 9.98 -11.32
CA LEU A 337 0.57 9.03 -12.12
C LEU A 337 0.08 9.63 -13.45
N GLU A 338 -0.29 10.91 -13.46
CA GLU A 338 -0.61 11.62 -14.69
C GLU A 338 0.60 11.66 -15.63
N ALA A 339 1.80 11.96 -15.11
CA ALA A 339 3.05 11.96 -15.86
C ALA A 339 3.38 10.56 -16.40
N LEU A 340 3.22 9.51 -15.60
CA LEU A 340 3.42 8.12 -16.04
C LEU A 340 2.43 7.73 -17.16
N LEU A 341 1.15 8.05 -17.01
CA LEU A 341 0.13 7.78 -18.04
C LEU A 341 0.38 8.58 -19.32
N HIS A 342 0.75 9.86 -19.20
CA HIS A 342 1.12 10.70 -20.33
C HIS A 342 2.28 10.08 -21.10
N GLU A 343 3.37 9.74 -20.40
CA GLU A 343 4.57 9.21 -21.02
C GLU A 343 4.35 7.85 -21.67
N LEU A 344 3.54 6.98 -21.06
CA LEU A 344 3.15 5.72 -21.70
C LEU A 344 2.36 5.95 -23.00
N ARG A 345 1.44 6.92 -23.00
CA ARG A 345 0.55 7.24 -24.14
C ARG A 345 1.29 7.96 -25.27
N THR A 346 2.13 8.93 -24.95
CA THR A 346 2.79 9.80 -25.94
C THR A 346 4.20 9.35 -26.29
N GLY A 347 4.89 8.68 -25.36
CA GLY A 347 6.32 8.40 -25.45
C GLY A 347 7.19 9.59 -25.06
N SER A 348 6.60 10.71 -24.64
CA SER A 348 7.30 11.92 -24.24
C SER A 348 7.05 12.23 -22.76
N ARG A 349 8.03 12.82 -22.11
CA ARG A 349 7.91 13.27 -20.72
C ARG A 349 6.84 14.37 -20.60
N LEU A 350 6.01 14.29 -19.55
CA LEU A 350 5.14 15.40 -19.19
C LEU A 350 5.99 16.51 -18.56
N THR A 351 5.95 17.70 -19.14
CA THR A 351 6.60 18.91 -18.60
C THR A 351 5.55 19.96 -18.28
N LEU A 352 5.66 20.60 -17.12
CA LEU A 352 4.88 21.81 -16.84
C LEU A 352 5.43 22.95 -17.71
N GLY A 353 4.56 23.64 -18.45
CA GLY A 353 4.97 24.80 -19.24
C GLY A 353 5.53 25.92 -18.36
N GLU A 354 6.39 26.79 -18.90
CA GLU A 354 6.93 27.93 -18.13
C GLU A 354 5.78 28.80 -17.57
N GLY A 355 5.78 29.00 -16.24
CA GLY A 355 4.73 29.74 -15.53
C GLY A 355 3.42 28.97 -15.33
N ALA A 356 3.27 27.75 -15.84
CA ALA A 356 2.11 26.91 -15.57
C ALA A 356 2.21 26.32 -14.16
N GLU A 357 1.18 26.53 -13.33
CA GLU A 357 1.10 25.84 -12.05
C GLU A 357 0.68 24.38 -12.26
N ALA A 358 1.36 23.47 -11.56
CA ALA A 358 0.91 22.10 -11.44
C ALA A 358 -0.55 22.05 -10.98
N HIS A 359 -1.35 21.15 -11.56
CA HIS A 359 -2.71 20.89 -11.09
C HIS A 359 -2.67 20.59 -9.57
N ARG A 360 -3.46 21.33 -8.78
CA ARG A 360 -3.63 21.01 -7.35
C ARG A 360 -4.53 19.79 -7.26
N ALA A 361 -4.11 18.77 -6.53
CA ALA A 361 -4.91 17.57 -6.34
C ALA A 361 -6.32 17.95 -5.92
N ARG A 362 -7.28 17.21 -6.47
CA ARG A 362 -8.68 17.31 -6.03
C ARG A 362 -8.90 16.66 -4.67
N VAL A 363 -7.84 16.06 -4.13
CA VAL A 363 -7.88 15.44 -2.83
C VAL A 363 -8.11 16.49 -1.74
N ALA A 364 -9.02 16.15 -0.83
CA ALA A 364 -9.34 16.94 0.33
C ALA A 364 -8.05 17.42 1.01
N ARG A 365 -7.89 18.73 1.15
CA ARG A 365 -6.79 19.34 1.92
C ARG A 365 -7.04 19.27 3.43
N GLY A 366 -8.08 18.54 3.81
CA GLY A 366 -8.68 18.56 5.13
C GLY A 366 -9.45 19.83 5.46
N PRO A 367 -10.19 19.79 6.57
CA PRO A 367 -11.14 18.73 6.95
C PRO A 367 -12.36 18.79 6.02
N THR A 368 -12.77 17.66 5.44
CA THR A 368 -13.90 17.58 4.49
C THR A 368 -15.13 16.86 5.04
N SER A 369 -15.09 16.40 6.29
CA SER A 369 -16.33 16.07 7.01
C SER A 369 -16.73 17.28 7.88
N LEU A 370 -18.00 17.68 7.78
CA LEU A 370 -18.62 18.62 8.72
C LEU A 370 -18.44 18.17 10.18
N GLU A 371 -18.28 16.86 10.41
CA GLU A 371 -18.05 16.26 11.71
C GLU A 371 -16.64 16.54 12.29
N ASP A 372 -15.59 16.52 11.46
CA ASP A 372 -14.22 16.85 11.90
C ASP A 372 -14.06 18.36 12.19
N LEU A 373 -14.78 19.21 11.45
CA LEU A 373 -14.87 20.65 11.72
C LEU A 373 -15.68 20.94 12.98
N ALA A 374 -16.82 20.26 13.16
CA ALA A 374 -17.66 20.39 14.35
C ALA A 374 -16.97 19.85 15.61
N GLY A 375 -16.13 18.83 15.48
CA GLY A 375 -15.29 18.31 16.56
C GLY A 375 -14.22 19.29 17.01
N GLN A 376 -13.63 20.06 16.08
CA GLN A 376 -12.67 21.12 16.40
C GLN A 376 -13.34 22.35 17.04
N GLY A 377 -14.58 22.66 16.65
CA GLY A 377 -15.35 23.76 17.25
C GLY A 377 -15.82 23.51 18.68
N ARG A 378 -15.90 22.26 19.13
CA ARG A 378 -16.34 21.91 20.50
C ARG A 378 -15.21 21.85 21.52
N GLU A 379 -13.94 21.80 21.08
CA GLU A 379 -12.78 21.77 21.98
C GLU A 379 -12.30 23.19 22.38
N GLY A 380 -13.02 24.26 21.96
CA GLY A 380 -12.69 25.67 22.25
C GLY A 380 -13.58 26.39 23.27
N GLU A 381 -14.69 25.79 23.72
CA GLU A 381 -15.61 26.41 24.70
C GLU A 381 -15.56 25.65 26.03
N GLY A 382 -14.53 25.93 26.83
CA GLY A 382 -14.29 25.23 28.09
C GLY A 382 -13.51 26.03 29.12
N GLN A 383 -13.58 27.37 29.12
CA GLN A 383 -13.15 28.28 30.18
C GLN A 383 -13.95 29.58 29.97
N GLY A 384 -14.70 30.19 30.87
CA GLY A 384 -15.07 30.00 32.26
C GLY A 384 -15.79 31.28 32.66
N THR A 385 -16.97 31.18 33.26
CA THR A 385 -17.54 32.27 34.07
C THR A 385 -18.14 31.64 35.31
N GLU A 386 -17.39 31.69 36.40
CA GLU A 386 -17.88 31.39 37.74
C GLU A 386 -18.84 32.50 38.19
N GLY A 387 -19.99 32.08 38.72
CA GLY A 387 -20.87 32.89 39.54
C GLY A 387 -21.14 32.14 40.84
N HIS A 388 -20.52 32.63 41.92
CA HIS A 388 -20.65 32.18 43.30
C HIS A 388 -22.10 31.93 43.75
N ALA A 389 -22.35 30.78 44.40
CA ALA A 389 -23.29 30.69 45.51
C ALA A 389 -22.91 29.51 46.43
N GLU A 390 -22.53 29.84 47.66
CA GLU A 390 -22.25 28.92 48.76
C GLU A 390 -23.46 28.05 49.12
N ARG A 391 -23.21 26.79 49.49
CA ARG A 391 -23.88 26.11 50.61
C ARG A 391 -23.10 24.84 51.03
N GLN A 392 -22.90 24.73 52.34
CA GLN A 392 -22.14 23.69 53.08
C GLN A 392 -22.84 22.32 53.11
N PRO A 393 -22.14 21.23 53.52
CA PRO A 393 -22.64 19.86 53.44
C PRO A 393 -23.31 19.41 54.74
N GLU A 394 -24.36 18.60 54.64
CA GLU A 394 -24.88 17.81 55.77
C GLU A 394 -24.99 16.33 55.36
N ALA A 395 -24.28 15.49 56.09
CA ALA A 395 -24.46 14.05 56.18
C ALA A 395 -25.47 13.74 57.30
N LEU A 396 -26.20 12.61 57.19
CA LEU A 396 -26.84 11.78 58.25
C LEU A 396 -27.67 10.71 57.49
N GLU A 397 -27.21 9.47 57.33
CA GLU A 397 -27.18 8.33 58.27
C GLU A 397 -28.53 7.58 58.42
N GLU A 398 -28.46 6.29 58.06
CA GLU A 398 -29.24 5.08 58.36
C GLU A 398 -30.69 5.13 58.90
N GLN A 399 -31.52 4.20 58.39
CA GLN A 399 -32.21 3.20 59.25
C GLN A 399 -32.93 2.09 58.44
N ARG A 400 -32.65 0.82 58.80
CA ARG A 400 -33.51 -0.37 58.59
C ARG A 400 -34.51 -0.49 59.76
N PRO A 401 -35.64 -1.20 59.60
CA PRO A 401 -35.81 -2.52 60.25
C PRO A 401 -36.55 -3.56 59.35
N ASP A 402 -36.21 -4.87 59.32
CA ASP A 402 -36.61 -6.01 60.21
C ASP A 402 -38.12 -6.32 60.18
N ARG A 403 -38.66 -7.48 59.70
CA ARG A 403 -38.53 -8.94 59.96
C ARG A 403 -39.77 -9.48 60.71
N SER A 404 -40.46 -10.48 60.15
CA SER A 404 -41.00 -11.73 60.78
C SER A 404 -42.11 -12.38 59.92
N GLU A 405 -41.96 -13.65 59.49
CA GLU A 405 -42.63 -14.89 59.98
C GLU A 405 -44.07 -15.11 59.41
N GLN A 406 -44.63 -16.28 59.09
CA GLN A 406 -44.29 -17.72 59.14
C GLN A 406 -45.41 -18.52 58.36
N GLN A 407 -45.04 -19.68 57.82
CA GLN A 407 -45.78 -20.99 57.74
C GLN A 407 -47.06 -21.27 56.90
N GLY A 408 -47.01 -22.46 56.25
CA GLY A 408 -48.12 -23.38 55.90
C GLY A 408 -48.62 -23.27 54.45
N GLY A 409 -48.80 -24.28 53.60
CA GLY A 409 -48.75 -25.75 53.67
C GLY A 409 -49.61 -26.30 52.51
N SER A 410 -49.36 -27.55 52.08
CA SER A 410 -50.24 -28.45 51.28
C SER A 410 -50.05 -28.52 49.74
N ALA A 411 -49.70 -29.72 49.27
CA ALA A 411 -49.95 -30.25 47.91
C ALA A 411 -51.38 -30.88 47.85
N PRO A 412 -51.96 -31.30 46.69
CA PRO A 412 -51.50 -32.50 45.97
C PRO A 412 -51.70 -32.57 44.42
N SER A 413 -50.99 -33.56 43.82
CA SER A 413 -51.38 -34.51 42.74
C SER A 413 -51.72 -34.08 41.31
N GLY A 414 -51.09 -34.76 40.32
CA GLY A 414 -51.66 -35.06 39.00
C GLY A 414 -50.65 -35.31 37.86
N GLU A 415 -50.43 -36.58 37.52
CA GLU A 415 -49.62 -37.23 36.46
C GLU A 415 -49.88 -36.71 35.01
N ALA A 416 -49.12 -36.94 33.92
CA ALA A 416 -48.14 -37.93 33.44
C ALA A 416 -47.27 -37.26 32.32
N GLY A 417 -46.18 -37.77 31.74
CA GLY A 417 -45.47 -39.05 31.82
C GLY A 417 -44.21 -39.07 30.92
N VAL A 418 -43.41 -40.15 31.11
CA VAL A 418 -42.46 -40.83 30.21
C VAL A 418 -40.96 -40.42 30.17
N GLU A 419 -40.19 -41.20 30.95
CA GLU A 419 -38.77 -41.64 30.92
C GLU A 419 -38.32 -42.32 29.60
N ALA A 420 -37.06 -42.66 29.28
CA ALA A 420 -35.70 -42.38 29.79
C ALA A 420 -34.63 -43.07 28.88
N ALA A 421 -33.36 -42.71 29.13
CA ALA A 421 -32.11 -43.51 29.13
C ALA A 421 -31.54 -44.06 27.79
N GLN A 422 -30.30 -43.76 27.37
CA GLN A 422 -28.95 -44.06 27.93
C GLN A 422 -28.60 -45.55 28.07
N SER A 423 -27.45 -45.97 27.51
CA SER A 423 -26.46 -46.78 28.23
C SER A 423 -25.13 -46.94 27.47
N ALA A 424 -24.06 -46.96 28.25
CA ALA A 424 -22.68 -47.26 27.89
C ALA A 424 -22.32 -48.72 28.29
N SER A 425 -21.14 -49.19 27.89
CA SER A 425 -20.54 -50.45 28.38
C SER A 425 -19.01 -50.37 28.36
N SER A 426 -18.36 -51.02 29.34
CA SER A 426 -16.98 -50.80 29.79
C SER A 426 -16.20 -52.11 30.08
N CYS A 427 -14.91 -52.14 29.68
CA CYS A 427 -13.69 -52.73 30.31
C CYS A 427 -13.55 -54.28 30.46
N PRO A 428 -12.37 -54.91 30.83
CA PRO A 428 -11.03 -54.38 31.23
C PRO A 428 -9.73 -55.14 30.75
N SER A 429 -8.56 -54.51 31.03
CA SER A 429 -7.14 -54.93 31.36
C SER A 429 -6.47 -56.29 31.03
N GLY A 430 -5.15 -56.25 30.70
CA GLY A 430 -4.13 -57.22 31.19
C GLY A 430 -2.85 -57.54 30.36
N ALA A 431 -1.70 -56.97 30.75
CA ALA A 431 -0.27 -57.40 30.72
C ALA A 431 0.38 -58.25 29.58
N ALA A 432 1.58 -57.83 29.09
CA ALA A 432 2.89 -58.52 29.18
C ALA A 432 3.96 -58.00 28.17
N GLU A 433 5.24 -58.16 28.53
CA GLU A 433 6.50 -57.63 27.94
C GLU A 433 6.98 -58.27 26.60
N VAL A 434 7.95 -57.58 25.94
CA VAL A 434 9.26 -58.05 25.41
C VAL A 434 9.62 -57.53 23.98
N ALA A 435 10.73 -56.78 23.95
CA ALA A 435 11.82 -56.59 22.96
C ALA A 435 11.60 -56.51 21.42
N GLY A 436 12.35 -55.56 20.81
CA GLY A 436 13.22 -55.88 19.66
C GLY A 436 12.94 -55.19 18.31
N ALA A 437 13.78 -54.19 17.99
CA ALA A 437 14.37 -53.88 16.68
C ALA A 437 13.51 -53.62 15.42
N GLY A 438 13.74 -52.44 14.81
CA GLY A 438 14.07 -52.36 13.38
C GLY A 438 13.02 -51.80 12.42
N ALA A 439 13.45 -50.76 11.68
CA ALA A 439 13.08 -50.41 10.31
C ALA A 439 11.83 -49.55 10.02
N GLN A 440 12.14 -48.42 9.34
CA GLN A 440 11.42 -47.82 8.21
C GLN A 440 10.03 -47.22 8.47
N GLN A 441 9.99 -45.88 8.60
CA GLN A 441 8.75 -45.11 8.40
C GLN A 441 8.58 -44.80 6.91
N GLU A 442 7.56 -45.41 6.34
CA GLU A 442 6.87 -44.97 5.13
C GLU A 442 6.26 -43.57 5.36
N GLU A 443 6.47 -42.67 4.40
CA GLU A 443 5.80 -41.38 4.34
C GLU A 443 4.32 -41.57 3.94
N SER A 444 3.42 -41.02 4.76
CA SER A 444 1.99 -40.94 4.45
C SER A 444 1.73 -39.81 3.43
N PRO A 445 0.94 -40.02 2.36
CA PRO A 445 0.65 -38.99 1.37
C PRO A 445 -0.46 -38.08 1.88
N GLY A 446 -0.12 -36.85 2.29
CA GLY A 446 -1.11 -35.87 2.73
C GLY A 446 -0.59 -34.58 3.35
N ALA A 447 0.73 -34.37 3.47
CA ALA A 447 1.28 -33.14 4.03
C ALA A 447 1.56 -32.10 2.93
N VAL A 448 0.74 -31.05 2.87
CA VAL A 448 1.01 -29.84 2.07
C VAL A 448 2.28 -29.18 2.63
N PRO A 449 3.34 -28.96 1.81
CA PRO A 449 4.59 -28.36 2.29
C PRO A 449 4.34 -26.94 2.77
N THR A 450 4.63 -26.68 4.04
CA THR A 450 4.50 -25.35 4.65
C THR A 450 5.56 -24.40 4.09
N TYR A 451 5.12 -23.21 3.65
CA TYR A 451 5.98 -22.09 3.27
C TYR A 451 6.95 -21.77 4.42
N SER A 452 8.25 -21.68 4.12
CA SER A 452 9.33 -21.80 5.10
C SER A 452 9.24 -20.74 6.21
N SER A 453 8.73 -21.17 7.35
CA SER A 453 8.59 -20.38 8.59
C SER A 453 9.93 -19.99 9.23
N GLY A 454 11.05 -20.53 8.71
CA GLY A 454 12.41 -20.31 9.23
C GLY A 454 12.90 -18.86 9.09
N GLY A 455 12.83 -18.29 7.87
CA GLY A 455 13.32 -16.92 7.62
C GLY A 455 12.48 -15.85 8.32
N ARG A 456 11.14 -16.02 8.30
CA ARG A 456 10.19 -15.12 8.99
C ARG A 456 10.36 -15.13 10.51
N ALA A 457 10.82 -16.24 11.10
CA ALA A 457 11.07 -16.32 12.54
C ALA A 457 12.33 -15.54 12.97
N GLN A 458 13.35 -15.46 12.10
CA GLN A 458 14.62 -14.81 12.40
C GLN A 458 14.51 -13.28 12.31
N VAL A 459 13.79 -12.77 11.30
CA VAL A 459 13.45 -11.34 11.18
C VAL A 459 12.55 -10.91 12.34
N ALA A 460 11.52 -11.69 12.65
CA ALA A 460 10.65 -11.44 13.80
C ALA A 460 11.41 -11.40 15.13
N LYS A 461 12.41 -12.28 15.32
CA LYS A 461 13.28 -12.26 16.50
C LYS A 461 14.12 -11.00 16.57
N SER A 462 14.67 -10.53 15.45
CA SER A 462 15.47 -9.29 15.43
C SER A 462 14.62 -8.04 15.72
N VAL A 463 13.39 -7.99 15.18
CA VAL A 463 12.46 -6.87 15.40
C VAL A 463 11.87 -6.91 16.82
N ALA A 464 11.51 -8.09 17.33
CA ALA A 464 11.03 -8.25 18.70
C ALA A 464 12.13 -7.95 19.74
N ALA A 465 13.38 -8.33 19.46
CA ALA A 465 14.51 -7.99 20.31
C ALA A 465 14.78 -6.47 20.33
N ALA A 466 14.67 -5.79 19.19
CA ALA A 466 14.79 -4.34 19.11
C ALA A 466 13.65 -3.60 19.84
N ALA A 467 12.41 -4.11 19.77
CA ALA A 467 11.26 -3.54 20.47
C ALA A 467 11.31 -3.76 21.99
N ALA A 468 11.76 -4.93 22.44
CA ALA A 468 11.92 -5.24 23.87
C ALA A 468 13.05 -4.41 24.52
N ALA A 469 14.14 -4.16 23.79
CA ALA A 469 15.21 -3.27 24.25
C ALA A 469 14.75 -1.81 24.38
N ALA A 470 13.86 -1.35 23.50
CA ALA A 470 13.29 0.01 23.54
C ALA A 470 12.33 0.23 24.73
N ALA A 471 11.58 -0.80 25.14
CA ALA A 471 10.69 -0.73 26.30
C ALA A 471 11.45 -0.64 27.64
N ALA A 472 12.68 -1.16 27.70
CA ALA A 472 13.51 -1.16 28.90
C ALA A 472 14.30 0.14 29.12
N ALA A 473 14.36 1.04 28.14
CA ALA A 473 15.23 2.23 28.15
C ALA A 473 14.49 3.57 28.39
N ALA A 474 13.18 3.57 28.66
CA ALA A 474 12.43 4.79 28.94
C ALA A 474 12.60 5.25 30.40
N PRO A 475 13.10 6.47 30.68
CA PRO A 475 13.15 6.99 32.04
C PRO A 475 11.76 7.48 32.52
N SER A 476 11.47 7.25 33.80
CA SER A 476 10.28 7.77 34.49
C SER A 476 10.31 9.31 34.55
N PRO A 477 9.21 10.02 34.27
CA PRO A 477 9.22 11.48 34.22
C PRO A 477 9.27 12.10 35.62
N ALA A 478 10.32 12.89 35.88
CA ALA A 478 10.40 13.79 37.02
C ALA A 478 9.75 15.14 36.70
N SER A 479 9.02 15.70 37.67
CA SER A 479 8.31 16.98 37.57
C SER A 479 9.25 18.17 37.40
N THR A 480 8.91 19.11 36.53
CA THR A 480 9.47 20.48 36.56
C THR A 480 8.37 21.52 36.33
N SER A 481 8.42 22.56 37.18
CA SER A 481 7.48 23.68 37.31
C SER A 481 7.62 24.73 36.18
N PRO A 482 6.61 25.60 35.98
CA PRO A 482 6.58 26.56 34.87
C PRO A 482 7.27 27.90 35.22
N LEU A 483 7.85 28.54 34.19
CA LEU A 483 8.39 29.91 34.19
C LEU A 483 7.50 30.85 33.33
N PRO A 484 7.61 32.19 33.50
CA PRO A 484 6.46 33.10 33.50
C PRO A 484 6.18 33.82 32.18
N ALA A 485 4.97 34.39 32.10
CA ALA A 485 4.44 35.18 30.99
C ALA A 485 4.89 36.65 31.02
N GLU A 486 5.06 37.25 29.83
CA GLU A 486 5.25 38.69 29.61
C GLU A 486 3.97 39.39 29.13
N PRO A 487 3.83 40.72 29.33
CA PRO A 487 2.56 41.44 29.32
C PRO A 487 2.19 42.09 27.95
N PRO A 488 0.93 42.54 27.77
CA PRO A 488 0.46 43.14 26.52
C PRO A 488 0.67 44.65 26.46
N GLY A 489 1.01 45.16 25.28
CA GLY A 489 1.07 46.59 24.97
C GLY A 489 -0.16 47.07 24.19
N ALA A 490 -0.74 48.19 24.66
CA ALA A 490 -1.73 49.05 23.99
C ALA A 490 -1.25 49.46 22.57
N GLY A 491 -2.07 49.75 21.56
CA GLY A 491 -3.39 50.36 21.54
C GLY A 491 -3.25 51.74 20.89
N GLU A 492 -3.67 51.91 19.63
CA GLU A 492 -3.91 53.23 19.04
C GLU A 492 -4.91 53.12 17.87
N ALA A 493 -5.77 54.14 17.78
CA ALA A 493 -7.02 54.18 17.05
C ALA A 493 -7.00 55.17 15.88
N GLY A 494 -7.86 54.91 14.90
CA GLY A 494 -8.57 55.94 14.13
C GLY A 494 -8.05 56.23 12.72
N THR A 495 -8.83 55.93 11.70
CA THR A 495 -9.78 56.88 11.10
C THR A 495 -10.54 56.27 9.92
N ASP A 496 -11.80 56.66 9.83
CA ASP A 496 -12.80 56.31 8.81
C ASP A 496 -12.42 56.73 7.39
N GLN A 497 -12.89 55.98 6.39
CA GLN A 497 -13.76 56.56 5.35
C GLN A 497 -14.49 55.48 4.54
N ALA A 498 -15.79 55.73 4.37
CA ALA A 498 -16.75 54.97 3.59
C ALA A 498 -16.55 55.16 2.08
N ASP A 499 -16.94 54.18 1.26
CA ASP A 499 -17.86 54.51 0.16
C ASP A 499 -18.67 53.33 -0.41
N ALA A 500 -19.91 53.68 -0.72
CA ALA A 500 -20.87 53.24 -1.75
C ALA A 500 -21.06 51.76 -2.15
N SER A 501 -22.28 51.33 -1.85
CA SER A 501 -23.08 50.22 -2.39
C SER A 501 -23.53 50.39 -3.86
N ALA A 502 -23.90 49.24 -4.49
CA ALA A 502 -25.05 48.99 -5.41
C ALA A 502 -24.66 48.27 -6.73
N PRO A 503 -25.60 47.64 -7.49
CA PRO A 503 -26.68 46.75 -7.06
C PRO A 503 -26.83 45.47 -7.95
N SER A 504 -27.64 44.52 -7.47
CA SER A 504 -28.12 43.31 -8.18
C SER A 504 -29.18 43.63 -9.24
N PRO A 505 -29.33 42.80 -10.31
CA PRO A 505 -30.36 43.00 -11.34
C PRO A 505 -31.73 42.42 -10.94
N PRO A 506 -32.83 42.95 -11.50
CA PRO A 506 -34.19 42.59 -11.08
C PRO A 506 -34.78 41.39 -11.85
N SER A 507 -35.64 40.70 -11.12
CA SER A 507 -36.69 39.79 -11.58
C SER A 507 -37.86 40.56 -12.19
N ALA A 508 -38.46 40.05 -13.28
CA ALA A 508 -39.77 40.47 -13.75
C ALA A 508 -40.56 39.27 -14.30
N ALA A 509 -41.84 39.24 -13.93
CA ALA A 509 -42.82 38.22 -14.25
C ALA A 509 -43.82 38.68 -15.33
N ALA A 510 -44.38 37.68 -16.03
CA ALA A 510 -45.74 37.55 -16.57
C ALA A 510 -46.25 38.35 -17.81
N ALA A 511 -46.62 37.54 -18.81
CA ALA A 511 -47.86 37.52 -19.62
C ALA A 511 -48.11 38.51 -20.79
N SER A 512 -48.26 37.97 -22.01
CA SER A 512 -49.55 37.97 -22.75
C SER A 512 -49.44 37.23 -24.09
N SER A 513 -50.57 36.65 -24.51
CA SER A 513 -50.82 35.82 -25.68
C SER A 513 -51.16 36.63 -26.95
N ALA A 514 -50.64 36.25 -28.12
CA ALA A 514 -51.38 36.33 -29.39
C ALA A 514 -50.74 35.43 -30.47
N THR A 515 -51.61 34.66 -31.12
CA THR A 515 -51.39 33.68 -32.18
C THR A 515 -51.13 34.29 -33.55
N GLY A 516 -50.28 33.65 -34.36
CA GLY A 516 -50.42 33.64 -35.82
C GLY A 516 -49.13 33.82 -36.62
N GLY A 517 -48.75 32.82 -37.41
CA GLY A 517 -47.79 32.98 -38.51
C GLY A 517 -46.73 31.89 -38.60
N ARG A 518 -47.03 30.81 -39.34
CA ARG A 518 -46.04 29.81 -39.75
C ARG A 518 -44.95 30.47 -40.60
N GLY A 519 -43.73 30.47 -40.08
CA GLY A 519 -42.49 30.62 -40.84
C GLY A 519 -41.48 29.65 -40.26
N ALA A 520 -41.14 28.60 -41.01
CA ALA A 520 -40.09 27.67 -40.63
C ALA A 520 -38.75 28.43 -40.64
N VAL A 521 -38.27 28.79 -39.45
CA VAL A 521 -36.89 29.22 -39.24
C VAL A 521 -36.02 27.95 -39.29
N PRO A 522 -34.92 27.90 -40.08
CA PRO A 522 -34.06 26.74 -40.09
C PRO A 522 -33.47 26.57 -38.69
N VAL A 523 -33.56 25.35 -38.17
CA VAL A 523 -32.99 24.95 -36.88
C VAL A 523 -31.46 25.06 -36.95
N HIS A 524 -30.90 26.22 -36.57
CA HIS A 524 -29.45 26.40 -36.43
C HIS A 524 -28.87 25.61 -35.24
N GLY A 525 -29.72 24.97 -34.42
CA GLY A 525 -29.31 24.10 -33.30
C GLY A 525 -28.70 22.77 -33.74
N ASP A 526 -29.19 22.15 -34.82
CA ASP A 526 -28.76 20.81 -35.23
C ASP A 526 -27.31 20.81 -35.73
N ALA A 527 -26.90 21.86 -36.45
CA ALA A 527 -25.52 21.99 -36.92
C ALA A 527 -24.51 22.30 -35.80
N ALA A 528 -24.93 22.96 -34.72
CA ALA A 528 -24.08 23.19 -33.54
C ALA A 528 -23.93 21.90 -32.71
N VAL A 529 -25.03 21.18 -32.48
CA VAL A 529 -25.03 19.89 -31.78
C VAL A 529 -24.21 18.85 -32.55
N GLN A 530 -24.35 18.79 -33.88
CA GLN A 530 -23.55 17.89 -34.72
C GLN A 530 -22.05 18.25 -34.70
N ARG A 531 -21.70 19.54 -34.66
CA ARG A 531 -20.30 19.98 -34.52
C ARG A 531 -19.71 19.57 -33.17
N MET A 532 -20.44 19.81 -32.07
CA MET A 532 -20.00 19.38 -30.74
C MET A 532 -19.84 17.86 -30.65
N ALA A 533 -20.79 17.09 -31.20
CA ALA A 533 -20.70 15.63 -31.24
C ALA A 533 -19.50 15.15 -32.09
N ALA A 534 -19.22 15.81 -33.21
CA ALA A 534 -18.05 15.51 -34.04
C ALA A 534 -16.73 15.84 -33.34
N GLU A 535 -16.66 16.97 -32.62
CA GLU A 535 -15.50 17.35 -31.81
C GLU A 535 -15.26 16.37 -30.66
N GLU A 536 -16.31 15.96 -29.94
CA GLU A 536 -16.20 14.94 -28.89
C GLU A 536 -15.75 13.59 -29.46
N ALA A 537 -16.33 13.16 -30.58
CA ALA A 537 -15.93 11.93 -31.25
C ALA A 537 -14.46 11.97 -31.70
N ALA A 538 -14.00 13.12 -32.24
CA ALA A 538 -12.60 13.31 -32.61
C ALA A 538 -11.65 13.25 -31.40
N LEU A 539 -12.03 13.87 -30.27
CA LEU A 539 -11.26 13.80 -29.03
C LEU A 539 -11.16 12.36 -28.52
N ARG A 540 -12.28 11.61 -28.49
CA ARG A 540 -12.29 10.20 -28.08
C ARG A 540 -11.46 9.32 -29.00
N ALA A 541 -11.49 9.57 -30.32
CA ALA A 541 -10.65 8.85 -31.27
C ALA A 541 -9.16 9.13 -31.04
N ALA A 542 -8.79 10.38 -30.74
CA ALA A 542 -7.43 10.75 -30.40
C ALA A 542 -6.96 10.08 -29.09
N GLU A 543 -7.81 10.05 -28.06
CA GLU A 543 -7.51 9.33 -26.81
C GLU A 543 -7.34 7.82 -27.04
N ALA A 544 -8.24 7.20 -27.81
CA ALA A 544 -8.14 5.78 -28.14
C ALA A 544 -6.86 5.45 -28.94
N ALA A 545 -6.43 6.32 -29.84
CA ALA A 545 -5.18 6.15 -30.58
C ALA A 545 -3.95 6.21 -29.65
N GLN A 546 -3.95 7.15 -28.70
CA GLN A 546 -2.92 7.26 -27.68
C GLN A 546 -2.90 6.04 -26.74
N ASP A 547 -4.06 5.53 -26.35
CA ASP A 547 -4.15 4.31 -25.53
C ASP A 547 -3.72 3.06 -26.30
N GLY A 548 -4.01 2.98 -27.60
CA GLY A 548 -3.45 1.95 -28.46
C GLY A 548 -1.91 2.02 -28.54
N ALA A 549 -1.33 3.23 -28.57
CA ALA A 549 0.12 3.41 -28.52
C ALA A 549 0.70 3.00 -27.14
N ALA A 550 0.03 3.36 -26.05
CA ALA A 550 0.37 2.91 -24.70
C ALA A 550 0.44 1.39 -24.60
N ARG A 551 -0.58 0.68 -25.10
CA ARG A 551 -0.63 -0.78 -25.10
C ARG A 551 0.50 -1.42 -25.92
N ARG A 552 0.86 -0.84 -27.06
CA ARG A 552 2.01 -1.30 -27.87
C ARG A 552 3.34 -1.10 -27.14
N ARG A 553 3.53 0.02 -26.43
CA ARG A 553 4.73 0.24 -25.60
C ARG A 553 4.80 -0.73 -24.44
N ALA A 554 3.68 -0.94 -23.74
CA ALA A 554 3.59 -1.90 -22.64
C ALA A 554 3.86 -3.35 -23.09
N ALA A 555 3.38 -3.74 -24.27
CA ALA A 555 3.57 -5.08 -24.84
C ALA A 555 5.05 -5.42 -25.17
N ARG A 556 5.97 -4.45 -25.06
CA ARG A 556 7.42 -4.70 -25.12
C ARG A 556 7.95 -5.39 -23.85
N PHE A 557 7.15 -5.47 -22.81
CA PHE A 557 7.50 -6.12 -21.55
C PHE A 557 6.81 -7.47 -21.41
N ARG A 558 7.50 -8.41 -20.77
CA ARG A 558 6.94 -9.67 -20.28
C ARG A 558 7.01 -9.69 -18.76
N LEU A 559 5.90 -10.03 -18.11
CA LEU A 559 5.78 -10.09 -16.66
C LEU A 559 5.69 -11.55 -16.23
N VAL A 560 6.76 -12.08 -15.64
CA VAL A 560 6.79 -13.44 -15.09
C VAL A 560 6.42 -13.36 -13.62
N LEU A 561 5.29 -13.95 -13.25
CA LEU A 561 4.83 -13.96 -11.87
C LEU A 561 5.40 -15.15 -11.10
N LEU A 562 5.82 -14.88 -9.86
CA LEU A 562 6.49 -15.84 -8.99
C LEU A 562 5.98 -15.73 -7.56
N THR A 563 5.85 -16.86 -6.88
CA THR A 563 5.64 -16.88 -5.43
C THR A 563 6.31 -18.11 -4.81
N GLY A 564 6.28 -18.18 -3.47
CA GLY A 564 6.88 -19.27 -2.70
C GLY A 564 8.39 -19.17 -2.55
N ASP A 565 9.06 -20.31 -2.47
CA ASP A 565 10.49 -20.35 -2.14
C ASP A 565 11.34 -19.79 -3.31
N LEU A 566 11.83 -18.57 -3.15
CA LEU A 566 12.61 -17.85 -4.18
C LEU A 566 13.89 -18.60 -4.56
N ALA A 567 14.56 -19.26 -3.60
CA ALA A 567 15.77 -20.01 -3.88
C ALA A 567 15.47 -21.25 -4.73
N LYS A 568 14.41 -21.99 -4.39
CA LYS A 568 13.98 -23.15 -5.18
C LYS A 568 13.39 -22.77 -6.54
N GLY A 569 12.78 -21.60 -6.66
CA GLY A 569 12.15 -21.13 -7.90
C GLY A 569 13.13 -20.46 -8.86
N VAL A 570 14.04 -19.64 -8.32
CA VAL A 570 14.85 -18.70 -9.10
C VAL A 570 16.32 -18.73 -8.67
N THR A 571 16.67 -18.20 -7.50
CA THR A 571 18.05 -17.81 -7.19
C THR A 571 19.01 -18.99 -6.98
N GLY A 572 18.49 -20.17 -6.62
CA GLY A 572 19.25 -21.41 -6.52
C GLY A 572 19.37 -22.19 -7.83
N ARG A 573 18.58 -21.87 -8.87
CA ARG A 573 18.54 -22.63 -10.13
C ARG A 573 19.69 -22.23 -11.06
N ALA A 574 20.41 -23.20 -11.59
CA ALA A 574 21.53 -22.98 -12.50
C ALA A 574 21.16 -22.14 -13.74
N LYS A 575 19.95 -22.32 -14.29
CA LYS A 575 19.47 -21.57 -15.47
C LYS A 575 19.35 -20.05 -15.25
N PHE A 576 19.30 -19.60 -13.99
CA PHE A 576 19.21 -18.18 -13.64
C PHE A 576 20.51 -17.60 -13.08
N ALA A 577 21.58 -18.39 -13.03
CA ALA A 577 22.88 -17.89 -12.59
C ALA A 577 23.37 -16.80 -13.57
N GLY A 578 23.64 -15.60 -13.05
CA GLY A 578 24.06 -14.46 -13.87
C GLY A 578 23.01 -13.94 -14.85
N ALA A 579 21.72 -14.25 -14.66
CA ALA A 579 20.68 -13.97 -15.64
C ALA A 579 20.02 -12.59 -15.51
N PHE A 580 20.14 -11.91 -14.37
CA PHE A 580 19.41 -10.68 -14.07
C PHE A 580 20.29 -9.43 -14.17
N SER A 581 19.92 -8.50 -15.05
CA SER A 581 20.63 -7.26 -15.32
C SER A 581 20.45 -6.20 -14.23
N ALA A 582 19.33 -6.25 -13.51
CA ALA A 582 19.04 -5.38 -12.37
C ALA A 582 18.09 -6.08 -11.38
N LEU A 583 18.15 -5.68 -10.12
CA LEU A 583 17.34 -6.26 -9.05
C LEU A 583 16.76 -5.20 -8.11
N THR A 584 15.61 -5.48 -7.52
CA THR A 584 15.09 -4.76 -6.35
C THR A 584 14.72 -5.70 -5.22
N LEU A 585 14.79 -5.19 -3.98
CA LEU A 585 14.47 -5.95 -2.78
C LEU A 585 13.70 -5.09 -1.78
N GLY A 586 12.52 -5.56 -1.35
CA GLY A 586 11.73 -4.92 -0.31
C GLY A 586 12.31 -5.07 1.11
N HIS A 587 12.05 -4.09 1.98
CA HIS A 587 12.68 -3.97 3.30
C HIS A 587 12.47 -5.17 4.23
N ARG A 588 11.29 -5.82 4.22
CA ARG A 588 11.03 -7.02 5.06
C ARG A 588 11.79 -8.25 4.60
N HIS A 589 12.35 -8.21 3.40
CA HIS A 589 13.11 -9.29 2.80
C HIS A 589 14.62 -8.99 2.71
N ALA A 590 15.12 -7.95 3.41
CA ALA A 590 16.53 -7.57 3.44
C ALA A 590 17.48 -8.73 3.82
N HIS A 591 17.02 -9.72 4.58
CA HIS A 591 17.78 -10.93 4.91
C HIS A 591 18.21 -11.76 3.68
N LEU A 592 17.52 -11.61 2.54
CA LEU A 592 17.89 -12.26 1.28
C LEU A 592 19.11 -11.62 0.59
N LEU A 593 19.62 -10.48 1.10
CA LEU A 593 20.91 -9.94 0.64
C LEU A 593 22.09 -10.85 1.00
N GLY A 594 21.96 -11.62 2.09
CA GLY A 594 22.98 -12.56 2.52
C GLY A 594 23.18 -13.74 1.57
N PRO A 595 24.24 -14.55 1.77
CA PRO A 595 24.60 -15.67 0.88
C PRO A 595 23.46 -16.64 0.61
N GLU A 596 22.66 -16.94 1.65
CA GLU A 596 21.53 -17.89 1.61
C GLU A 596 20.41 -17.45 0.66
N GLY A 597 20.27 -16.13 0.40
CA GLY A 597 19.26 -15.63 -0.53
C GLY A 597 19.58 -15.91 -2.00
N GLY A 598 20.85 -16.16 -2.33
CA GLY A 598 21.30 -16.48 -3.69
C GLY A 598 21.16 -15.33 -4.70
N LEU A 599 20.82 -14.12 -4.27
CA LEU A 599 20.59 -12.98 -5.17
C LEU A 599 21.85 -12.60 -5.96
N LEU A 600 23.04 -12.60 -5.31
CA LEU A 600 24.31 -12.32 -6.00
C LEU A 600 24.56 -13.32 -7.13
N LYS A 601 24.32 -14.62 -6.87
CA LYS A 601 24.51 -15.68 -7.86
C LYS A 601 23.62 -15.48 -9.09
N ALA A 602 22.40 -15.02 -8.87
CA ALA A 602 21.41 -14.78 -9.92
C ALA A 602 21.68 -13.49 -10.72
N ALA A 603 22.23 -12.45 -10.08
CA ALA A 603 22.57 -11.18 -10.70
C ALA A 603 23.68 -11.34 -11.75
N ALA A 604 23.59 -10.71 -12.92
CA ALA A 604 24.66 -10.67 -13.91
C ALA A 604 25.89 -9.91 -13.36
N PRO A 605 27.12 -10.19 -13.83
CA PRO A 605 28.28 -9.37 -13.48
C PRO A 605 28.01 -7.89 -13.76
N GLY A 606 28.31 -7.00 -12.81
CA GLY A 606 28.03 -5.56 -12.91
C GLY A 606 26.59 -5.14 -12.59
N ALA A 607 25.65 -6.08 -12.44
CA ALA A 607 24.25 -5.75 -12.12
C ALA A 607 24.12 -5.08 -10.74
N ALA A 608 23.23 -4.10 -10.66
CA ALA A 608 22.88 -3.42 -9.43
C ALA A 608 21.63 -4.03 -8.77
N ILE A 609 21.63 -4.06 -7.43
CA ILE A 609 20.46 -4.31 -6.60
C ILE A 609 20.14 -3.07 -5.77
N VAL A 610 18.89 -2.60 -5.86
CA VAL A 610 18.37 -1.55 -4.98
C VAL A 610 17.53 -2.21 -3.88
N ALA A 611 18.03 -2.14 -2.65
CA ALA A 611 17.38 -2.72 -1.49
C ALA A 611 16.77 -1.62 -0.62
N GLU A 612 15.45 -1.64 -0.46
CA GLU A 612 14.71 -0.73 0.39
C GLU A 612 15.14 -0.91 1.86
N ASN A 613 15.46 0.19 2.53
CA ASN A 613 15.87 0.20 3.92
C ASN A 613 14.74 0.66 4.85
N ALA A 614 15.01 0.75 6.15
CA ALA A 614 13.99 1.03 7.14
C ALA A 614 13.82 2.52 7.51
N ARG A 615 14.35 3.46 6.71
CA ARG A 615 14.35 4.90 7.02
C ARG A 615 12.97 5.46 7.34
N HIS A 616 11.95 5.04 6.58
CA HIS A 616 10.58 5.53 6.73
C HIS A 616 9.69 4.58 7.53
N VAL A 617 10.28 3.59 8.22
CA VAL A 617 9.54 2.68 9.10
C VAL A 617 9.27 3.41 10.41
N LEU A 618 8.07 3.95 10.57
CA LEU A 618 7.68 4.75 11.72
C LEU A 618 7.79 4.02 13.04
N GLN A 619 7.88 2.69 13.05
CA GLN A 619 8.07 1.91 14.28
C GLN A 619 9.48 2.05 14.85
N LEU A 620 10.46 2.43 14.02
CA LEU A 620 11.87 2.49 14.39
C LEU A 620 12.29 3.91 14.77
N THR A 621 13.23 4.00 15.71
CA THR A 621 14.00 5.23 15.90
C THR A 621 15.02 5.42 14.78
N ARG A 622 15.56 6.62 14.65
CA ARG A 622 16.64 6.90 13.68
C ARG A 622 17.84 5.96 13.88
N GLU A 623 18.27 5.79 15.13
CA GLU A 623 19.38 4.89 15.48
C GLU A 623 19.10 3.44 15.08
N GLN A 624 17.86 2.97 15.25
CA GLN A 624 17.45 1.63 14.84
C GLN A 624 17.43 1.48 13.31
N ALA A 625 16.99 2.51 12.58
CA ALA A 625 17.03 2.52 11.12
C ALA A 625 18.48 2.54 10.59
N ASP A 626 19.38 3.29 11.25
CA ASP A 626 20.81 3.32 10.91
C ASP A 626 21.48 1.97 11.20
N LEU A 627 21.12 1.32 12.31
CA LEU A 627 21.56 -0.05 12.61
C LEU A 627 21.04 -1.05 11.58
N PHE A 628 19.79 -0.90 11.12
CA PHE A 628 19.23 -1.74 10.06
C PHE A 628 20.06 -1.63 8.77
N VAL A 629 20.43 -0.42 8.36
CA VAL A 629 21.32 -0.18 7.21
C VAL A 629 22.68 -0.84 7.42
N THR A 630 23.26 -0.71 8.61
CA THR A 630 24.55 -1.35 8.94
C THR A 630 24.47 -2.87 8.78
N LYS A 631 23.37 -3.48 9.23
CA LYS A 631 23.14 -4.93 9.05
C LYS A 631 22.89 -5.33 7.61
N MET A 632 22.24 -4.49 6.81
CA MET A 632 22.15 -4.72 5.36
C MET A 632 23.54 -4.76 4.72
N ASP A 633 24.41 -3.81 5.06
CA ASP A 633 25.77 -3.73 4.53
C ASP A 633 26.60 -4.96 4.92
N GLU A 634 26.52 -5.40 6.17
CA GLU A 634 27.17 -6.64 6.63
C GLU A 634 26.71 -7.87 5.84
N MET A 635 25.39 -8.03 5.64
CA MET A 635 24.83 -9.15 4.89
C MET A 635 25.22 -9.11 3.41
N ALA A 636 25.18 -7.92 2.80
CA ALA A 636 25.54 -7.70 1.41
C ALA A 636 27.02 -8.01 1.18
N ALA A 637 27.91 -7.49 2.04
CA ALA A 637 29.35 -7.77 1.99
C ALA A 637 29.65 -9.25 2.17
N ALA A 638 28.98 -9.93 3.12
CA ALA A 638 29.14 -11.37 3.33
C ALA A 638 28.75 -12.21 2.10
N ALA A 639 27.79 -11.74 1.31
CA ALA A 639 27.41 -12.38 0.06
C ALA A 639 28.34 -12.04 -1.12
N GLY A 640 29.19 -11.01 -1.00
CA GLY A 640 30.10 -10.55 -2.06
C GLY A 640 29.56 -9.38 -2.89
N TRP A 641 28.57 -8.65 -2.39
CA TRP A 641 28.11 -7.40 -3.00
C TRP A 641 29.02 -6.23 -2.63
N GLU A 642 29.22 -5.31 -3.56
CA GLU A 642 29.93 -4.04 -3.34
C GLU A 642 28.93 -2.90 -3.16
N ARG A 643 29.05 -2.12 -2.08
CA ARG A 643 28.20 -0.94 -1.85
C ARG A 643 28.60 0.19 -2.79
N LEU A 644 27.63 0.79 -3.49
CA LEU A 644 27.89 2.00 -4.27
C LEU A 644 27.96 3.21 -3.35
N ALA A 645 28.96 4.06 -3.56
CA ALA A 645 29.11 5.32 -2.83
C ALA A 645 28.02 6.33 -3.22
N GLU A 646 27.72 6.40 -4.52
CA GLU A 646 26.72 7.30 -5.08
C GLU A 646 25.45 6.53 -5.49
N ARG A 647 24.30 7.17 -5.29
CA ARG A 647 23.00 6.58 -5.63
C ARG A 647 22.67 6.92 -7.08
N PRO A 648 22.19 5.96 -7.88
CA PRO A 648 21.66 6.25 -9.21
C PRO A 648 20.51 7.28 -9.15
N ALA A 649 20.32 8.01 -10.25
CA ALA A 649 19.24 8.99 -10.37
C ALA A 649 17.88 8.37 -10.02
N GLY A 650 17.10 9.08 -9.18
CA GLY A 650 15.80 8.61 -8.71
C GLY A 650 15.84 7.63 -7.53
N VAL A 651 17.01 7.12 -7.12
CA VAL A 651 17.16 6.33 -5.89
C VAL A 651 17.44 7.27 -4.71
N THR A 652 16.55 7.26 -3.72
CA THR A 652 16.66 8.11 -2.51
C THR A 652 17.39 7.38 -1.38
N GLU A 653 17.61 8.09 -0.29
CA GLU A 653 18.18 7.56 0.94
C GLU A 653 17.29 6.53 1.67
N ALA A 654 16.06 6.30 1.18
CA ALA A 654 15.18 5.20 1.57
C ALA A 654 15.69 3.81 1.11
N SER A 655 16.76 3.76 0.30
CA SER A 655 17.33 2.52 -0.20
C SER A 655 18.87 2.52 -0.12
N GLN A 656 19.42 1.31 0.00
CA GLN A 656 20.84 1.04 -0.25
C GLN A 656 21.01 0.44 -1.64
N VAL A 657 22.14 0.73 -2.28
CA VAL A 657 22.45 0.21 -3.62
C VAL A 657 23.74 -0.58 -3.53
N TYR A 658 23.69 -1.80 -4.06
CA TYR A 658 24.84 -2.67 -4.14
C TYR A 658 25.03 -3.18 -5.57
N ARG A 659 26.26 -3.51 -5.95
CA ARG A 659 26.64 -4.01 -7.26
C ARG A 659 27.33 -5.35 -7.13
N ARG A 660 27.03 -6.25 -8.06
CA ARG A 660 27.83 -7.47 -8.24
C ARG A 660 29.15 -7.09 -8.93
N PRO A 661 30.32 -7.44 -8.37
CA PRO A 661 31.61 -7.16 -9.01
C PRO A 661 31.62 -7.66 -10.46
N ALA A 662 32.22 -6.87 -11.36
CA ALA A 662 32.50 -7.34 -12.72
C ALA A 662 33.45 -8.55 -12.64
N ALA A 663 33.31 -9.51 -13.55
CA ALA A 663 34.30 -10.56 -13.66
C ALA A 663 35.65 -9.89 -13.99
N GLY A 664 36.63 -9.99 -13.09
CA GLY A 664 38.01 -9.62 -13.41
C GLY A 664 38.47 -10.39 -14.65
N PRO A 665 39.49 -9.91 -15.38
CA PRO A 665 40.05 -10.69 -16.48
C PRO A 665 40.36 -12.09 -15.95
N ALA A 666 39.80 -13.11 -16.60
CA ALA A 666 40.02 -14.50 -16.21
C ALA A 666 41.53 -14.72 -16.11
N GLY A 667 42.04 -14.84 -14.89
CA GLY A 667 43.43 -15.18 -14.65
C GLY A 667 43.64 -16.57 -15.23
N GLY A 668 44.24 -16.61 -16.42
CA GLY A 668 44.78 -17.85 -16.97
C GLY A 668 45.84 -18.36 -16.00
N ALA A 669 45.57 -19.50 -15.39
CA ALA A 669 46.56 -20.35 -14.74
C ALA A 669 46.38 -21.76 -15.33
#